data_AF-A0A7J2PRA8-F1
#
_entry.id   AF-A0A7J2PRA8-F1
#
_cell.length_a   1.000
_cell.length_b   1.000
_cell.length_c   1.000
_cell.angle_alpha   90.00
_cell.angle_beta   90.00
_cell.angle_gamma   90.00
#
_symmetry.space_group_name_H-M   'P 1'
#
loop_
_entity.id
_entity.type
_entity.pdbx_description
1 polymer ?
#
loop_
_entity_poly.entity_id
_entity_poly.type
_entity_poly.pdbx_seq_one_letter_code
_entity_poly.pdbx_strand_id
1 'polypeptide(L)'
;MEGSVLVIGAGIAGIQTSLDLTELGFKVFLVERTPSIGGRMSQLDKTFPTNDCALCILAPKMVEVFRNPNIKLMTYHEVKAISGEAGNFEVTVLKKPRYVDEDKCKGCGDCATKCPKIQVPNIFDMNLGKRKSVYIPFPQAVPPIYLIDPQLCLKLTKGVCGVCEKVCEAKAIDFEQKPKDIKLNVGAIVVATGFDMLGEELSSRWGYNFKNVVSALEYERILSASGPFGGQVLRPSDEKEPENIAFIQCAGSRDLNENVPYCSSVCCMYTAKEAIITKEHSEHSNCYVFRHDIRAYGKNFYEFTQRAQDEYGVKYFQTKISNLEEDAETNDLIIHYENLKTGKFSDFKANLVVLATPLVPSKGTKELATILDIDLDNYQFFKEKSYYDKAKSSKEGIFLCGFCQGPMDIPETVSDASGVASQIAMLLNPAKFTQMKEKIVEEVEKEVKITDKPRIGVLICWCGINIGKYVNVPNVAEYIRTLPNVIHCEDNLYSCSSDSQVKIKELIKEHKLNRFIVASCTPRTHESLFQETCEEIGLNKYLFEMVNIRDQCSWVHMTEFEAATQKAKDLIEMAVAKSRLLKPLKEELLEITPTALIIGGGIAGLTSALNLANQGFQTYVVEKEKFLGGNLNYLNKLYPIHEDASILLEKTKELVLKNKHIQVFLESEAKNIKGYIGNYSISVANSKGVHDLTIGTIIVATGGQEFKPKGLFQYNGKNKNVITQLELEQKLKNGAKAWLENINRVTTILCVNARQKEGKGLTYCSNTCCGNAIKNISFLRELKPELEIIVLYRDLQMAKKKYEEYYRNRRKDAMFLRYDLDSIPEVTKKSSNPEKYEIKVFDTNLQESIEFDTDLVVLSTPIVPADNLVELAKQLKVPLDKNGFFLEAHVKLRPLDFATEGIFLCGSAQWPKNIQDSIAQANGAAGRASRFLSAKQITTSGIVAESNPEMCIGCGKCVEVCPYNAIELIETSQDYEEVSLVVKKSFIHPALCKGCGTCAATCPNGAIAVKHYDFDQIISMIETYLDKYN
;
A
#
# COMPACT_ATOMS: atom_id res chain seq x y z
N MET A 1 -22.99 -0.69 25.08
CA MET A 1 -22.29 -0.56 23.79
C MET A 1 -21.23 -1.64 23.76
N GLU A 2 -21.21 -2.43 22.69
CA GLU A 2 -20.28 -3.55 22.54
C GLU A 2 -18.88 -3.07 22.12
N GLY A 3 -17.83 -3.60 22.77
CA GLY A 3 -16.41 -3.31 22.47
C GLY A 3 -15.82 -4.18 21.36
N SER A 4 -16.67 -4.66 20.45
CA SER A 4 -16.29 -5.54 19.35
C SER A 4 -16.85 -5.09 18.01
N VAL A 5 -16.17 -5.49 16.93
CA VAL A 5 -16.50 -5.09 15.57
C VAL A 5 -16.55 -6.33 14.67
N LEU A 6 -17.54 -6.39 13.80
CA LEU A 6 -17.60 -7.38 12.72
C LEU A 6 -16.98 -6.79 11.45
N VAL A 7 -16.04 -7.49 10.83
CA VAL A 7 -15.49 -7.16 9.51
C VAL A 7 -15.88 -8.25 8.52
N ILE A 8 -16.52 -7.88 7.42
CA ILE A 8 -17.05 -8.77 6.39
C ILE A 8 -16.19 -8.66 5.13
N GLY A 9 -15.46 -9.74 4.82
CA GLY A 9 -14.49 -9.81 3.73
C GLY A 9 -13.07 -9.58 4.24
N ALA A 10 -12.18 -10.52 3.93
CA ALA A 10 -10.81 -10.56 4.44
C ALA A 10 -9.75 -10.43 3.32
N GLY A 11 -10.01 -9.56 2.35
CA GLY A 11 -8.96 -8.99 1.50
C GLY A 11 -8.08 -8.00 2.29
N ILE A 12 -7.15 -7.33 1.61
CA ILE A 12 -6.24 -6.35 2.25
C ILE A 12 -6.98 -5.25 3.04
N ALA A 13 -8.16 -4.82 2.57
CA ALA A 13 -9.03 -3.87 3.26
C ALA A 13 -9.48 -4.38 4.66
N GLY A 14 -10.07 -5.58 4.69
CA GLY A 14 -10.57 -6.18 5.94
C GLY A 14 -9.44 -6.62 6.88
N ILE A 15 -8.34 -7.13 6.33
CA ILE A 15 -7.12 -7.47 7.09
C ILE A 15 -6.59 -6.23 7.79
N GLN A 16 -6.33 -5.14 7.04
CA GLN A 16 -5.78 -3.91 7.61
C GLN A 16 -6.74 -3.28 8.62
N THR A 17 -8.05 -3.25 8.33
CA THR A 17 -9.05 -2.71 9.25
C THR A 17 -9.08 -3.50 10.55
N SER A 18 -8.98 -4.84 10.49
CA SER A 18 -9.00 -5.70 11.67
C SER A 18 -7.78 -5.46 12.57
N LEU A 19 -6.59 -5.36 11.96
CA LEU A 19 -5.35 -5.07 12.69
C LEU A 19 -5.43 -3.69 13.36
N ASP A 20 -5.78 -2.65 12.62
CA ASP A 20 -5.89 -1.29 13.15
C ASP A 20 -6.93 -1.20 14.28
N LEU A 21 -8.07 -1.88 14.16
CA LEU A 21 -9.09 -1.93 15.21
C LEU A 21 -8.58 -2.59 16.49
N THR A 22 -7.79 -3.66 16.40
CA THR A 22 -7.19 -4.27 17.59
C THR A 22 -6.17 -3.37 18.26
N GLU A 23 -5.34 -2.65 17.49
CA GLU A 23 -4.41 -1.66 18.03
C GLU A 23 -5.14 -0.47 18.69
N LEU A 24 -6.39 -0.19 18.28
CA LEU A 24 -7.27 0.82 18.88
C LEU A 24 -8.10 0.29 20.07
N GLY A 25 -7.91 -0.97 20.46
CA GLY A 25 -8.53 -1.57 21.64
C GLY A 25 -9.87 -2.26 21.39
N PHE A 26 -10.17 -2.71 20.17
CA PHE A 26 -11.40 -3.43 19.86
C PHE A 26 -11.17 -4.90 19.54
N LYS A 27 -12.06 -5.76 20.04
CA LYS A 27 -12.12 -7.16 19.60
C LYS A 27 -12.73 -7.23 18.20
N VAL A 28 -12.20 -8.06 17.33
CA VAL A 28 -12.67 -8.18 15.95
C VAL A 28 -13.16 -9.58 15.65
N PHE A 29 -14.31 -9.69 14.98
CA PHE A 29 -14.74 -10.90 14.28
C PHE A 29 -14.52 -10.67 12.79
N LEU A 30 -13.61 -11.41 12.18
CA LEU A 30 -13.29 -11.27 10.75
C LEU A 30 -13.91 -12.43 9.98
N VAL A 31 -14.99 -12.16 9.27
CA VAL A 31 -15.75 -13.15 8.47
C VAL A 31 -15.28 -13.13 7.03
N GLU A 32 -14.88 -14.30 6.54
CA GLU A 32 -14.44 -14.50 5.15
C GLU A 32 -15.22 -15.64 4.51
N ARG A 33 -15.79 -15.37 3.33
CA ARG A 33 -16.62 -16.32 2.59
C ARG A 33 -15.80 -17.49 2.06
N THR A 34 -14.59 -17.22 1.60
CA THR A 34 -13.69 -18.23 1.05
C THR A 34 -12.91 -18.95 2.16
N PRO A 35 -12.24 -20.07 1.87
CA PRO A 35 -11.53 -20.84 2.91
C PRO A 35 -10.24 -20.18 3.41
N SER A 36 -9.81 -19.06 2.82
CA SER A 36 -8.59 -18.34 3.19
C SER A 36 -8.80 -16.84 3.11
N ILE A 37 -8.13 -16.09 3.97
CA ILE A 37 -7.99 -14.64 3.81
C ILE A 37 -6.94 -14.31 2.73
N GLY A 38 -6.87 -13.04 2.33
CA GLY A 38 -5.93 -12.50 1.34
C GLY A 38 -6.60 -11.81 0.15
N GLY A 39 -7.80 -12.27 -0.23
CA GLY A 39 -8.60 -11.70 -1.32
C GLY A 39 -7.87 -11.75 -2.67
N ARG A 40 -8.15 -10.79 -3.56
CA ARG A 40 -7.52 -10.73 -4.88
C ARG A 40 -6.01 -10.44 -4.82
N MET A 41 -5.53 -9.77 -3.77
CA MET A 41 -4.12 -9.43 -3.62
C MET A 41 -3.22 -10.67 -3.49
N SER A 42 -3.71 -11.78 -2.91
CA SER A 42 -2.95 -13.03 -2.85
C SER A 42 -2.81 -13.74 -4.19
N GLN A 43 -3.62 -13.38 -5.20
CA GLN A 43 -3.54 -13.94 -6.54
C GLN A 43 -2.51 -13.22 -7.42
N LEU A 44 -2.10 -12.00 -7.04
CA LEU A 44 -1.14 -11.20 -7.80
C LEU A 44 0.28 -11.73 -7.60
N ASP A 45 1.13 -11.61 -8.62
CA ASP A 45 2.56 -11.93 -8.49
C ASP A 45 3.31 -10.77 -7.79
N LYS A 46 3.32 -9.60 -8.44
CA LYS A 46 3.95 -8.35 -7.97
C LYS A 46 2.95 -7.20 -7.90
N THR A 47 3.32 -6.09 -7.27
CA THR A 47 2.49 -4.88 -7.14
C THR A 47 3.18 -3.62 -7.68
N PHE A 48 2.51 -2.88 -8.57
CA PHE A 48 3.01 -1.59 -9.08
C PHE A 48 2.96 -0.51 -7.98
N PRO A 49 3.78 0.55 -8.00
CA PRO A 49 4.87 0.81 -8.94
C PRO A 49 6.22 0.29 -8.43
N THR A 50 6.27 -0.38 -7.27
CA THR A 50 7.51 -0.83 -6.63
C THR A 50 7.97 -2.19 -7.13
N ASN A 51 7.09 -2.97 -7.77
CA ASN A 51 7.31 -4.37 -8.15
C ASN A 51 7.59 -5.30 -6.97
N ASP A 52 7.15 -4.93 -5.76
CA ASP A 52 7.20 -5.82 -4.60
C ASP A 52 6.32 -7.05 -4.85
N CYS A 53 6.80 -8.24 -4.48
CA CYS A 53 6.00 -9.46 -4.50
C CYS A 53 4.77 -9.30 -3.59
N ALA A 54 3.58 -9.51 -4.14
CA ALA A 54 2.32 -9.24 -3.45
C ALA A 54 2.15 -10.11 -2.21
N LEU A 55 2.48 -11.40 -2.31
CA LEU A 55 2.44 -12.32 -1.16
C LEU A 55 3.48 -11.96 -0.09
N CYS A 56 4.65 -11.43 -0.46
CA CYS A 56 5.67 -11.05 0.52
C CYS A 56 5.20 -9.90 1.42
N ILE A 57 4.37 -9.01 0.91
CA ILE A 57 3.83 -7.90 1.69
C ILE A 57 2.49 -8.24 2.37
N LEU A 58 1.71 -9.18 1.79
CA LEU A 58 0.40 -9.57 2.31
C LEU A 58 0.48 -10.70 3.36
N ALA A 59 1.30 -11.72 3.14
CA ALA A 59 1.34 -12.91 3.99
C ALA A 59 1.71 -12.59 5.45
N PRO A 60 2.66 -11.67 5.76
CA PRO A 60 2.91 -11.26 7.14
C PRO A 60 1.65 -10.74 7.84
N LYS A 61 0.84 -9.90 7.17
CA LYS A 61 -0.42 -9.38 7.72
C LYS A 61 -1.47 -10.46 7.90
N MET A 62 -1.53 -11.44 6.98
CA MET A 62 -2.43 -12.59 7.12
C MET A 62 -2.08 -13.41 8.36
N VAL A 63 -0.79 -13.66 8.58
CA VAL A 63 -0.29 -14.39 9.75
C VAL A 63 -0.55 -13.59 11.04
N GLU A 64 -0.28 -12.29 11.03
CA GLU A 64 -0.55 -11.37 12.14
C GLU A 64 -2.03 -11.45 12.56
N VAL A 65 -2.95 -11.41 11.59
CA VAL A 65 -4.38 -11.61 11.84
C VAL A 65 -4.68 -12.96 12.48
N PHE A 66 -4.08 -14.04 11.97
CA PHE A 66 -4.32 -15.39 12.48
C PHE A 66 -3.80 -15.62 13.90
N ARG A 67 -2.70 -14.95 14.27
CA ARG A 67 -2.07 -15.06 15.59
C ARG A 67 -2.65 -14.08 16.61
N ASN A 68 -3.37 -13.04 16.17
CA ASN A 68 -3.89 -12.03 17.06
C ASN A 68 -5.02 -12.58 17.96
N PRO A 69 -4.87 -12.63 19.29
CA PRO A 69 -5.87 -13.20 20.20
C PRO A 69 -7.18 -12.40 20.25
N ASN A 70 -7.16 -11.17 19.76
CA ASN A 70 -8.30 -10.26 19.68
C ASN A 70 -8.99 -10.28 18.32
N ILE A 71 -8.52 -11.08 17.36
CA ILE A 71 -9.19 -11.32 16.09
C ILE A 71 -9.71 -12.75 16.07
N LYS A 72 -11.03 -12.93 16.14
CA LYS A 72 -11.65 -14.22 15.83
C LYS A 72 -11.80 -14.34 14.32
N LEU A 73 -10.84 -15.03 13.69
CA LEU A 73 -10.88 -15.34 12.27
C LEU A 73 -11.94 -16.42 11.97
N MET A 74 -12.87 -16.11 11.08
CA MET A 74 -14.00 -16.96 10.68
C MET A 74 -14.00 -17.14 9.16
N THR A 75 -13.11 -18.00 8.66
CA THR A 75 -13.02 -18.33 7.22
C THR A 75 -14.00 -19.42 6.82
N TYR A 76 -14.46 -19.40 5.57
CA TYR A 76 -15.57 -20.23 5.09
C TYR A 76 -16.89 -19.98 5.85
N HIS A 77 -17.12 -18.72 6.22
CA HIS A 77 -18.32 -18.24 6.90
C HIS A 77 -19.00 -17.11 6.13
N GLU A 78 -20.32 -16.97 6.26
CA GLU A 78 -21.11 -15.93 5.58
C GLU A 78 -22.12 -15.29 6.53
N VAL A 79 -22.31 -13.98 6.43
CA VAL A 79 -23.35 -13.28 7.21
C VAL A 79 -24.72 -13.60 6.62
N LYS A 80 -25.67 -13.99 7.48
CA LYS A 80 -27.01 -14.47 7.09
C LYS A 80 -28.11 -13.50 7.49
N ALA A 81 -27.99 -12.87 8.65
CA ALA A 81 -28.98 -11.92 9.17
C ALA A 81 -28.32 -10.95 10.15
N ILE A 82 -28.84 -9.72 10.23
CA ILE A 82 -28.49 -8.75 11.27
C ILE A 82 -29.76 -8.17 11.90
N SER A 83 -29.66 -7.72 13.15
CA SER A 83 -30.68 -6.92 13.84
C SER A 83 -30.01 -5.98 14.84
N GLY A 84 -30.73 -4.98 15.34
CA GLY A 84 -30.19 -3.97 16.25
C GLY A 84 -29.73 -2.68 15.56
N GLU A 85 -28.93 -1.90 16.25
CA GLU A 85 -28.53 -0.54 15.87
C GLU A 85 -27.07 -0.24 16.24
N ALA A 86 -26.56 0.93 15.84
CA ALA A 86 -25.20 1.34 16.10
C ALA A 86 -24.83 1.21 17.59
N GLY A 87 -23.75 0.51 17.88
CA GLY A 87 -23.30 0.20 19.24
C GLY A 87 -23.84 -1.10 19.84
N ASN A 88 -24.85 -1.73 19.22
CA ASN A 88 -25.44 -3.00 19.67
C ASN A 88 -26.17 -3.75 18.52
N PHE A 89 -25.42 -4.43 17.66
CA PHE A 89 -25.94 -5.31 16.63
C PHE A 89 -25.86 -6.79 17.07
N GLU A 90 -26.93 -7.55 16.84
CA GLU A 90 -26.89 -9.02 16.84
C GLU A 90 -26.76 -9.51 15.40
N VAL A 91 -25.72 -10.29 15.11
CA VAL A 91 -25.41 -10.83 13.78
C VAL A 91 -25.42 -12.35 13.80
N THR A 92 -26.12 -12.95 12.83
CA THR A 92 -26.09 -14.40 12.59
C THR A 92 -25.16 -14.71 11.42
N VAL A 93 -24.16 -15.56 11.68
CA VAL A 93 -23.13 -16.00 10.73
C VAL A 93 -23.26 -17.50 10.48
N LEU A 94 -23.37 -17.90 9.22
CA LEU A 94 -23.36 -19.28 8.78
C LEU A 94 -21.92 -19.79 8.65
N LYS A 95 -21.56 -20.81 9.43
CA LYS A 95 -20.35 -21.63 9.25
C LYS A 95 -20.64 -22.74 8.24
N LYS A 96 -19.93 -22.76 7.11
CA LYS A 96 -20.03 -23.84 6.13
C LYS A 96 -19.15 -25.04 6.56
N PRO A 97 -19.54 -26.29 6.23
CA PRO A 97 -18.76 -27.47 6.60
C PRO A 97 -17.48 -27.55 5.76
N ARG A 98 -16.32 -27.54 6.40
CA ARG A 98 -15.02 -27.80 5.74
C ARG A 98 -14.81 -29.30 5.49
N TYR A 99 -15.53 -30.14 6.23
CA TYR A 99 -15.32 -31.58 6.38
C TYR A 99 -13.93 -31.94 6.93
N VAL A 100 -13.32 -30.97 7.61
CA VAL A 100 -12.04 -31.05 8.29
C VAL A 100 -12.20 -30.27 9.59
N ASP A 101 -11.87 -30.90 10.71
CA ASP A 101 -11.80 -30.29 12.03
C ASP A 101 -10.62 -29.33 12.08
N GLU A 102 -10.94 -28.05 12.19
CA GLU A 102 -10.00 -26.93 12.15
C GLU A 102 -9.01 -26.96 13.31
N ASP A 103 -9.42 -27.46 14.49
CA ASP A 103 -8.59 -27.47 15.69
C ASP A 103 -7.59 -28.64 15.69
N LYS A 104 -7.88 -29.69 14.90
CA LYS A 104 -7.00 -30.88 14.76
C LYS A 104 -6.09 -30.80 13.53
N CYS A 105 -6.49 -30.08 12.49
CA CYS A 105 -5.75 -30.04 11.24
C CYS A 105 -4.34 -29.47 11.42
N LYS A 106 -3.32 -30.17 10.91
CA LYS A 106 -1.91 -29.72 10.95
C LYS A 106 -1.44 -29.05 9.66
N GLY A 107 -2.27 -29.01 8.62
CA GLY A 107 -1.88 -28.40 7.34
C GLY A 107 -0.80 -29.15 6.55
N CYS A 108 -0.49 -30.41 6.86
CA CYS A 108 0.63 -31.17 6.26
C CYS A 108 0.44 -31.55 4.78
N GLY A 109 -0.81 -31.68 4.31
CA GLY A 109 -1.11 -31.99 2.91
C GLY A 109 -1.13 -33.45 2.49
N ASP A 110 -0.85 -34.41 3.37
CA ASP A 110 -0.88 -35.85 3.06
C ASP A 110 -2.22 -36.30 2.44
N CYS A 111 -3.31 -35.76 2.97
CA CYS A 111 -4.66 -36.01 2.48
C CYS A 111 -4.84 -35.61 1.00
N ALA A 112 -4.27 -34.48 0.59
CA ALA A 112 -4.34 -33.98 -0.79
C ALA A 112 -3.47 -34.80 -1.73
N THR A 113 -2.24 -35.11 -1.31
CA THR A 113 -1.29 -35.93 -2.07
C THR A 113 -1.86 -37.33 -2.37
N LYS A 114 -2.55 -37.94 -1.40
CA LYS A 114 -3.13 -39.29 -1.55
C LYS A 114 -4.55 -39.31 -2.11
N CYS A 115 -5.13 -38.15 -2.45
CA CYS A 115 -6.50 -38.08 -2.96
C CYS A 115 -6.63 -38.77 -4.33
N PRO A 116 -7.46 -39.83 -4.47
CA PRO A 116 -7.55 -40.63 -5.70
C PRO A 116 -8.37 -39.95 -6.80
N LYS A 117 -9.07 -38.84 -6.51
CA LYS A 117 -9.85 -38.13 -7.52
C LYS A 117 -8.91 -37.50 -8.56
N ILE A 118 -9.32 -37.55 -9.83
CA ILE A 118 -8.66 -36.86 -10.94
C ILE A 118 -8.62 -35.36 -10.62
N GLN A 119 -7.51 -34.71 -10.96
CA GLN A 119 -7.37 -33.28 -10.69
C GLN A 119 -8.43 -32.48 -11.48
N VAL A 120 -8.97 -31.45 -10.86
CA VAL A 120 -9.97 -30.53 -11.42
C VAL A 120 -9.39 -29.11 -11.52
N PRO A 121 -9.99 -28.20 -12.31
CA PRO A 121 -9.54 -26.81 -12.36
C PRO A 121 -9.48 -26.16 -10.97
N ASN A 122 -8.40 -25.42 -10.72
CA ASN A 122 -8.21 -24.66 -9.49
C ASN A 122 -8.78 -23.24 -9.65
N ILE A 123 -9.83 -22.94 -8.90
CA ILE A 123 -10.51 -21.63 -8.93
C ILE A 123 -9.55 -20.51 -8.50
N PHE A 124 -8.61 -20.77 -7.58
CA PHE A 124 -7.62 -19.77 -7.16
C PHE A 124 -6.67 -19.40 -8.30
N ASP A 125 -6.35 -20.36 -9.16
CA ASP A 125 -5.52 -20.15 -10.36
C ASP A 125 -6.37 -19.79 -11.58
N MET A 126 -7.57 -19.23 -11.38
CA MET A 126 -8.48 -18.84 -12.46
C MET A 126 -8.74 -20.00 -13.45
N ASN A 127 -8.87 -21.22 -12.93
CA ASN A 127 -9.08 -22.46 -13.68
C ASN A 127 -7.93 -22.90 -14.62
N LEU A 128 -6.80 -22.18 -14.64
CA LEU A 128 -5.59 -22.58 -15.38
C LEU A 128 -4.87 -23.75 -14.68
N GLY A 129 -4.75 -23.68 -13.35
CA GLY A 129 -4.14 -24.72 -12.53
C GLY A 129 -5.07 -25.89 -12.23
N LYS A 130 -4.53 -26.95 -11.62
CA LYS A 130 -5.31 -28.12 -11.21
C LYS A 130 -5.17 -28.41 -9.72
N ARG A 131 -6.24 -28.90 -9.08
CA ARG A 131 -6.28 -29.30 -7.67
C ARG A 131 -7.03 -30.62 -7.43
N LYS A 132 -6.91 -31.17 -6.23
CA LYS A 132 -7.64 -32.37 -5.78
C LYS A 132 -8.94 -31.99 -5.03
N SER A 133 -9.76 -32.99 -4.68
CA SER A 133 -11.01 -32.76 -3.93
C SER A 133 -10.75 -32.27 -2.51
N VAL A 134 -9.73 -32.83 -1.84
CA VAL A 134 -9.21 -32.25 -0.59
C VAL A 134 -8.01 -31.39 -0.96
N TYR A 135 -8.03 -30.14 -0.56
CA TYR A 135 -7.09 -29.13 -1.02
C TYR A 135 -6.90 -28.02 0.00
N ILE A 136 -5.91 -27.18 -0.23
CA ILE A 136 -5.73 -25.87 0.38
C ILE A 136 -5.75 -24.84 -0.77
N PRO A 137 -6.37 -23.65 -0.63
CA PRO A 137 -6.58 -22.74 -1.76
C PRO A 137 -5.29 -22.34 -2.50
N PHE A 138 -4.23 -22.06 -1.74
CA PHE A 138 -2.88 -21.75 -2.22
C PHE A 138 -1.88 -22.04 -1.09
N PRO A 139 -0.57 -22.16 -1.37
CA PRO A 139 0.41 -22.62 -0.37
C PRO A 139 0.49 -21.75 0.90
N GLN A 140 0.33 -20.44 0.78
CA GLN A 140 0.37 -19.50 1.91
C GLN A 140 -1.02 -19.16 2.46
N ALA A 141 -2.03 -20.01 2.23
CA ALA A 141 -3.38 -19.78 2.70
C ALA A 141 -3.44 -19.68 4.24
N VAL A 142 -4.28 -18.77 4.73
CA VAL A 142 -4.50 -18.55 6.15
C VAL A 142 -6.01 -18.60 6.45
N PRO A 143 -6.45 -19.49 7.37
CA PRO A 143 -5.63 -20.42 8.16
C PRO A 143 -5.06 -21.56 7.28
N PRO A 144 -3.95 -22.22 7.70
CA PRO A 144 -3.35 -23.35 6.98
C PRO A 144 -4.16 -24.65 7.15
N ILE A 145 -5.45 -24.59 6.80
CA ILE A 145 -6.41 -25.66 7.05
C ILE A 145 -6.97 -26.14 5.72
N TYR A 146 -6.81 -27.43 5.46
CA TYR A 146 -7.38 -28.09 4.30
C TYR A 146 -8.91 -28.14 4.37
N LEU A 147 -9.55 -28.23 3.22
CA LEU A 147 -10.99 -28.48 3.12
C LEU A 147 -11.28 -29.51 2.03
N ILE A 148 -12.45 -30.13 2.14
CA ILE A 148 -12.95 -31.07 1.14
C ILE A 148 -14.05 -30.38 0.32
N ASP A 149 -13.91 -30.43 -1.00
CA ASP A 149 -14.96 -30.01 -1.92
C ASP A 149 -16.10 -31.05 -1.95
N PRO A 150 -17.30 -30.71 -1.42
CA PRO A 150 -18.40 -31.66 -1.34
C PRO A 150 -18.96 -32.06 -2.70
N GLN A 151 -18.79 -31.22 -3.73
CA GLN A 151 -19.33 -31.49 -5.07
C GLN A 151 -18.47 -32.51 -5.82
N LEU A 152 -17.21 -32.69 -5.41
CA LEU A 152 -16.23 -33.51 -6.12
C LEU A 152 -15.80 -34.76 -5.35
N CYS A 153 -15.91 -34.73 -4.01
CA CYS A 153 -15.45 -35.80 -3.15
C CYS A 153 -16.26 -37.10 -3.36
N LEU A 154 -15.57 -38.20 -3.67
CA LEU A 154 -16.20 -39.50 -3.91
C LEU A 154 -16.88 -40.10 -2.66
N LYS A 155 -16.42 -39.74 -1.45
CA LYS A 155 -17.08 -40.16 -0.21
C LYS A 155 -18.39 -39.41 0.00
N LEU A 156 -18.40 -38.09 -0.16
CA LEU A 156 -19.58 -37.25 0.04
C LEU A 156 -20.63 -37.42 -1.08
N THR A 157 -20.19 -37.66 -2.32
CA THR A 157 -21.10 -37.80 -3.47
C THR A 157 -21.57 -39.23 -3.72
N LYS A 158 -20.73 -40.24 -3.45
CA LYS A 158 -20.99 -41.64 -3.81
C LYS A 158 -20.83 -42.64 -2.65
N GLY A 159 -20.33 -42.23 -1.49
CA GLY A 159 -20.14 -43.11 -0.32
C GLY A 159 -18.91 -44.04 -0.36
N VAL A 160 -18.14 -44.07 -1.46
CA VAL A 160 -17.17 -45.16 -1.77
C VAL A 160 -15.68 -44.87 -1.48
N CYS A 161 -15.33 -43.74 -0.84
CA CYS A 161 -13.93 -43.35 -0.57
C CYS A 161 -13.68 -43.12 0.94
N GLY A 162 -12.41 -42.92 1.32
CA GLY A 162 -11.99 -42.61 2.70
C GLY A 162 -10.48 -42.47 2.86
N VAL A 163 -9.73 -42.27 1.76
CA VAL A 163 -8.26 -42.27 1.79
C VAL A 163 -7.72 -41.12 2.64
N CYS A 164 -8.27 -39.92 2.48
CA CYS A 164 -7.84 -38.75 3.25
C CYS A 164 -8.00 -38.95 4.77
N GLU A 165 -9.07 -39.62 5.20
CA GLU A 165 -9.30 -39.96 6.61
C GLU A 165 -8.25 -40.96 7.12
N LYS A 166 -7.95 -42.01 6.34
CA LYS A 166 -6.97 -43.04 6.71
C LYS A 166 -5.55 -42.53 6.84
N VAL A 167 -5.14 -41.56 6.01
CA VAL A 167 -3.77 -41.03 6.00
C VAL A 167 -3.59 -39.84 6.95
N CYS A 168 -4.68 -39.28 7.49
CA CYS A 168 -4.60 -38.14 8.40
C CYS A 168 -4.28 -38.61 9.82
N GLU A 169 -3.01 -38.54 10.21
CA GLU A 169 -2.56 -38.92 11.56
C GLU A 169 -3.23 -38.10 12.67
N ALA A 170 -3.48 -36.82 12.40
CA ALA A 170 -4.16 -35.91 13.32
C ALA A 170 -5.67 -36.21 13.49
N LYS A 171 -6.23 -37.14 12.69
CA LYS A 171 -7.66 -37.51 12.69
C LYS A 171 -8.59 -36.29 12.55
N ALA A 172 -8.22 -35.39 11.65
CA ALA A 172 -8.94 -34.14 11.40
C ALA A 172 -10.07 -34.28 10.37
N ILE A 173 -10.10 -35.32 9.53
CA ILE A 173 -11.17 -35.46 8.52
C ILE A 173 -12.49 -35.83 9.20
N ASP A 174 -13.56 -35.10 8.88
CA ASP A 174 -14.90 -35.32 9.42
C ASP A 174 -15.96 -35.08 8.33
N PHE A 175 -16.44 -36.16 7.71
CA PHE A 175 -17.45 -36.08 6.63
C PHE A 175 -18.86 -35.74 7.13
N GLU A 176 -19.11 -35.79 8.44
CA GLU A 176 -20.45 -35.59 9.02
C GLU A 176 -20.71 -34.14 9.42
N GLN A 177 -19.75 -33.23 9.21
CA GLN A 177 -19.93 -31.80 9.46
C GLN A 177 -21.15 -31.24 8.73
N LYS A 178 -21.98 -30.49 9.47
CA LYS A 178 -23.15 -29.78 8.96
C LYS A 178 -22.97 -28.26 9.07
N PRO A 179 -23.63 -27.47 8.22
CA PRO A 179 -23.66 -26.02 8.38
C PRO A 179 -24.19 -25.63 9.77
N LYS A 180 -23.60 -24.60 10.38
CA LYS A 180 -23.95 -24.15 11.74
C LYS A 180 -24.13 -22.63 11.78
N ASP A 181 -25.24 -22.17 12.35
CA ASP A 181 -25.45 -20.74 12.61
C ASP A 181 -24.75 -20.34 13.93
N ILE A 182 -24.05 -19.21 13.91
CA ILE A 182 -23.32 -18.63 15.04
C ILE A 182 -23.87 -17.22 15.27
N LYS A 183 -24.30 -16.92 16.50
CA LYS A 183 -24.74 -15.58 16.88
C LYS A 183 -23.58 -14.79 17.49
N LEU A 184 -23.44 -13.53 17.08
CA LEU A 184 -22.41 -12.59 17.54
C LEU A 184 -23.09 -11.27 17.94
N ASN A 185 -22.60 -10.62 19.00
CA ASN A 185 -22.96 -9.25 19.34
C ASN A 185 -21.77 -8.34 19.02
N VAL A 186 -22.00 -7.24 18.31
CA VAL A 186 -20.95 -6.29 17.89
C VAL A 186 -21.45 -4.85 17.94
N GLY A 187 -20.55 -3.90 18.16
CA GLY A 187 -20.86 -2.47 18.22
C GLY A 187 -20.89 -1.81 16.85
N ALA A 188 -20.13 -2.33 15.89
CA ALA A 188 -20.07 -1.82 14.53
C ALA A 188 -19.82 -2.96 13.51
N ILE A 189 -20.17 -2.70 12.25
CA ILE A 189 -19.96 -3.62 11.13
C ILE A 189 -19.16 -2.91 10.04
N VAL A 190 -18.19 -3.59 9.44
CA VAL A 190 -17.42 -3.13 8.28
C VAL A 190 -17.67 -4.05 7.10
N VAL A 191 -18.00 -3.48 5.95
CA VAL A 191 -18.12 -4.18 4.67
C VAL A 191 -16.85 -3.94 3.85
N ALA A 192 -16.11 -5.00 3.55
CA ALA A 192 -14.83 -4.99 2.86
C ALA A 192 -14.73 -6.13 1.82
N THR A 193 -15.82 -6.38 1.09
CA THR A 193 -16.01 -7.58 0.25
C THR A 193 -15.20 -7.61 -1.05
N GLY A 194 -14.51 -6.52 -1.41
CA GLY A 194 -13.64 -6.47 -2.58
C GLY A 194 -14.41 -6.35 -3.90
N PHE A 195 -13.90 -7.06 -4.92
CA PHE A 195 -14.41 -7.01 -6.30
C PHE A 195 -14.22 -8.35 -7.02
N ASP A 196 -14.93 -8.51 -8.14
CA ASP A 196 -14.72 -9.55 -9.14
C ASP A 196 -14.25 -8.95 -10.46
N MET A 197 -13.62 -9.78 -11.30
CA MET A 197 -13.11 -9.40 -12.62
C MET A 197 -13.91 -10.17 -13.67
N LEU A 198 -14.61 -9.46 -14.55
CA LEU A 198 -15.43 -10.09 -15.60
C LEU A 198 -14.55 -10.60 -16.73
N GLY A 199 -14.83 -11.79 -17.25
CA GLY A 199 -14.09 -12.38 -18.35
C GLY A 199 -15.03 -13.11 -19.28
N GLU A 200 -15.60 -14.22 -18.78
CA GLU A 200 -16.55 -15.07 -19.51
C GLU A 200 -17.83 -14.31 -19.93
N GLU A 201 -18.17 -13.24 -19.21
CA GLU A 201 -19.35 -12.42 -19.47
C GLU A 201 -19.15 -11.35 -20.56
N LEU A 202 -17.93 -11.15 -21.04
CA LEU A 202 -17.65 -10.18 -22.10
C LEU A 202 -18.22 -10.64 -23.45
N SER A 203 -18.60 -9.67 -24.29
CA SER A 203 -19.05 -10.00 -25.65
C SER A 203 -17.96 -10.70 -26.47
N SER A 204 -18.37 -11.49 -27.47
CA SER A 204 -17.48 -12.24 -28.37
C SER A 204 -16.47 -11.37 -29.12
N ARG A 205 -16.72 -10.06 -29.21
CA ARG A 205 -15.80 -9.05 -29.75
C ARG A 205 -14.40 -9.14 -29.13
N TRP A 206 -14.32 -9.50 -27.84
CA TRP A 206 -13.05 -9.56 -27.11
C TRP A 206 -12.35 -10.92 -27.21
N GLY A 207 -12.97 -11.91 -27.86
CA GLY A 207 -12.36 -13.22 -28.13
C GLY A 207 -12.03 -14.03 -26.87
N TYR A 208 -12.64 -13.76 -25.72
CA TYR A 208 -12.31 -14.42 -24.44
C TYR A 208 -12.52 -15.94 -24.46
N ASN A 209 -13.29 -16.46 -25.42
CA ASN A 209 -13.46 -17.90 -25.65
C ASN A 209 -12.24 -18.57 -26.30
N PHE A 210 -11.29 -17.82 -26.85
CA PHE A 210 -10.04 -18.35 -27.40
C PHE A 210 -9.05 -18.64 -26.26
N LYS A 211 -8.39 -19.80 -26.31
CA LYS A 211 -7.53 -20.25 -25.19
C LYS A 211 -6.35 -19.32 -24.90
N ASN A 212 -5.87 -18.60 -25.92
CA ASN A 212 -4.75 -17.66 -25.79
C ASN A 212 -5.20 -16.22 -25.54
N VAL A 213 -6.49 -16.00 -25.27
CA VAL A 213 -7.00 -14.74 -24.73
C VAL A 213 -7.25 -14.95 -23.24
N VAL A 214 -6.50 -14.25 -22.40
CA VAL A 214 -6.60 -14.35 -20.95
C VAL A 214 -6.94 -12.99 -20.35
N SER A 215 -7.63 -12.97 -19.22
CA SER A 215 -7.78 -11.77 -18.39
C SER A 215 -6.44 -11.42 -17.73
N ALA A 216 -6.29 -10.16 -17.31
CA ALA A 216 -5.13 -9.72 -16.55
C ALA A 216 -4.92 -10.56 -15.27
N LEU A 217 -5.99 -10.95 -14.58
CA LEU A 217 -5.87 -11.78 -13.38
C LEU A 217 -5.45 -13.23 -13.68
N GLU A 218 -5.86 -13.80 -14.81
CA GLU A 218 -5.32 -15.07 -15.30
C GLU A 218 -3.83 -14.93 -15.61
N TYR A 219 -3.43 -13.83 -16.26
CA TYR A 219 -2.04 -13.55 -16.56
C TYR A 219 -1.19 -13.36 -15.30
N GLU A 220 -1.72 -12.77 -14.23
CA GLU A 220 -1.06 -12.74 -12.91
C GLU A 220 -0.76 -14.14 -12.38
N ARG A 221 -1.67 -15.10 -12.60
CA ARG A 221 -1.43 -16.50 -12.22
C ARG A 221 -0.35 -17.14 -13.11
N ILE A 222 -0.29 -16.81 -14.39
CA ILE A 222 0.78 -17.24 -15.31
C ILE A 222 2.15 -16.74 -14.81
N LEU A 223 2.25 -15.46 -14.48
CA LEU A 223 3.49 -14.83 -14.00
C LEU A 223 3.92 -15.31 -12.61
N SER A 224 2.97 -15.71 -11.77
CA SER A 224 3.23 -16.07 -10.37
C SER A 224 4.10 -17.33 -10.23
N ALA A 225 5.15 -17.23 -9.39
CA ALA A 225 6.01 -18.36 -9.02
C ALA A 225 5.25 -19.54 -8.38
N SER A 226 4.18 -19.25 -7.63
CA SER A 226 3.26 -20.26 -7.05
C SER A 226 2.06 -20.56 -7.96
N GLY A 227 2.09 -20.08 -9.20
CA GLY A 227 1.05 -20.27 -10.20
C GLY A 227 1.19 -21.56 -11.00
N PRO A 228 0.22 -21.84 -11.89
CA PRO A 228 0.14 -23.09 -12.66
C PRO A 228 1.37 -23.40 -13.52
N PHE A 229 2.05 -22.37 -14.03
CA PHE A 229 3.23 -22.51 -14.90
C PHE A 229 4.55 -22.21 -14.17
N GLY A 230 4.54 -22.12 -12.83
CA GLY A 230 5.74 -21.89 -12.03
C GLY A 230 6.45 -20.56 -12.33
N GLY A 231 5.72 -19.55 -12.83
CA GLY A 231 6.22 -18.25 -13.24
C GLY A 231 6.79 -18.16 -14.65
N GLN A 232 6.70 -19.23 -15.45
CA GLN A 232 7.06 -19.21 -16.87
C GLN A 232 5.93 -18.59 -17.70
N VAL A 233 6.28 -17.71 -18.64
CA VAL A 233 5.32 -17.05 -19.52
C VAL A 233 4.93 -18.02 -20.65
N LEU A 234 3.89 -18.82 -20.44
CA LEU A 234 3.45 -19.85 -21.38
C LEU A 234 2.02 -19.60 -21.87
N ARG A 235 1.78 -19.93 -23.15
CA ARG A 235 0.45 -19.93 -23.77
C ARG A 235 -0.42 -21.03 -23.18
N PRO A 236 -1.68 -20.76 -22.77
CA PRO A 236 -2.57 -21.81 -22.25
C PRO A 236 -2.94 -22.88 -23.28
N SER A 237 -2.86 -22.60 -24.59
CA SER A 237 -3.23 -23.57 -25.63
C SER A 237 -2.24 -24.72 -25.79
N ASP A 238 -0.94 -24.43 -25.75
CA ASP A 238 0.14 -25.33 -26.16
C ASP A 238 1.39 -25.30 -25.26
N GLU A 239 1.34 -24.53 -24.17
CA GLU A 239 2.43 -24.36 -23.20
C GLU A 239 3.76 -23.90 -23.83
N LYS A 240 3.70 -23.18 -24.95
CA LYS A 240 4.87 -22.54 -25.57
C LYS A 240 5.02 -21.09 -25.13
N GLU A 241 6.25 -20.62 -25.09
CA GLU A 241 6.57 -19.21 -24.82
C GLU A 241 6.08 -18.31 -25.97
N PRO A 242 5.28 -17.27 -25.71
CA PRO A 242 4.78 -16.37 -26.74
C PRO A 242 5.84 -15.35 -27.17
N GLU A 243 6.06 -15.18 -28.48
CA GLU A 243 6.97 -14.16 -29.01
C GLU A 243 6.35 -12.75 -28.94
N ASN A 244 5.07 -12.61 -29.26
CA ASN A 244 4.36 -11.33 -29.24
C ASN A 244 3.14 -11.40 -28.31
N ILE A 245 3.14 -10.58 -27.26
CA ILE A 245 2.05 -10.46 -26.29
C ILE A 245 1.39 -9.09 -26.42
N ALA A 246 0.07 -9.10 -26.61
CA ALA A 246 -0.72 -7.89 -26.73
C ALA A 246 -1.60 -7.67 -25.50
N PHE A 247 -1.40 -6.55 -24.81
CA PHE A 247 -2.22 -6.12 -23.69
C PHE A 247 -3.28 -5.14 -24.16
N ILE A 248 -4.56 -5.45 -23.97
CA ILE A 248 -5.67 -4.61 -24.42
C ILE A 248 -6.29 -3.90 -23.22
N GLN A 249 -6.11 -2.57 -23.16
CA GLN A 249 -6.69 -1.72 -22.13
C GLN A 249 -8.19 -1.51 -22.32
N CYS A 250 -8.89 -1.33 -21.20
CA CYS A 250 -10.32 -1.00 -21.19
C CYS A 250 -11.16 -2.05 -21.93
N ALA A 251 -10.75 -3.32 -21.92
CA ALA A 251 -11.57 -4.41 -22.43
C ALA A 251 -12.86 -4.46 -21.60
N GLY A 252 -13.96 -4.02 -22.20
CA GLY A 252 -15.28 -3.83 -21.58
C GLY A 252 -15.42 -2.76 -20.48
N SER A 253 -14.34 -2.13 -20.00
CA SER A 253 -14.45 -0.97 -19.10
C SER A 253 -14.58 0.31 -19.89
N ARG A 254 -15.30 1.31 -19.37
CA ARG A 254 -15.63 2.55 -20.10
C ARG A 254 -16.40 2.26 -21.41
N ASP A 255 -17.03 1.09 -21.50
CA ASP A 255 -17.80 0.65 -22.66
C ASP A 255 -19.28 0.58 -22.27
N LEU A 256 -20.12 1.32 -23.00
CA LEU A 256 -21.56 1.33 -22.78
C LEU A 256 -22.23 0.03 -23.26
N ASN A 257 -21.61 -0.68 -24.21
CA ASN A 257 -22.16 -1.92 -24.75
C ASN A 257 -22.00 -3.10 -23.78
N GLU A 258 -20.95 -3.09 -22.95
CA GLU A 258 -20.68 -4.12 -21.94
C GLU A 258 -21.31 -3.78 -20.57
N ASN A 259 -22.11 -2.71 -20.49
CA ASN A 259 -22.76 -2.24 -19.26
C ASN A 259 -21.80 -1.92 -18.10
N VAL A 260 -20.53 -1.60 -18.40
CA VAL A 260 -19.53 -1.11 -17.43
C VAL A 260 -19.02 0.27 -17.89
N PRO A 261 -19.82 1.34 -17.72
CA PRO A 261 -19.55 2.65 -18.30
C PRO A 261 -18.50 3.47 -17.55
N TYR A 262 -17.76 2.85 -16.62
CA TYR A 262 -16.81 3.52 -15.73
C TYR A 262 -15.37 2.99 -15.89
N CYS A 263 -14.43 3.73 -15.29
CA CYS A 263 -13.02 3.35 -15.24
C CYS A 263 -12.70 2.49 -14.01
N SER A 264 -12.13 1.31 -14.26
CA SER A 264 -11.63 0.37 -13.25
C SER A 264 -10.34 0.82 -12.54
N SER A 265 -9.80 1.99 -12.87
CA SER A 265 -8.76 2.77 -12.16
C SER A 265 -7.36 2.17 -12.01
N VAL A 266 -7.19 0.86 -12.00
CA VAL A 266 -5.89 0.18 -11.77
C VAL A 266 -5.31 -0.46 -13.04
N CYS A 267 -6.12 -0.60 -14.10
CA CYS A 267 -5.78 -1.33 -15.32
C CYS A 267 -4.52 -0.86 -16.03
N CYS A 268 -4.37 0.47 -16.20
CA CYS A 268 -3.19 1.02 -16.85
C CYS A 268 -1.90 0.69 -16.08
N MET A 269 -2.00 0.54 -14.76
CA MET A 269 -0.86 0.29 -13.88
C MET A 269 -0.52 -1.19 -13.77
N TYR A 270 -1.50 -2.08 -13.60
CA TYR A 270 -1.21 -3.51 -13.58
C TYR A 270 -0.68 -3.98 -14.94
N THR A 271 -1.11 -3.40 -16.06
CA THR A 271 -0.57 -3.79 -17.37
C THR A 271 0.86 -3.31 -17.57
N ALA A 272 1.19 -2.08 -17.16
CA ALA A 272 2.58 -1.63 -17.18
C ALA A 272 3.46 -2.56 -16.34
N LYS A 273 2.95 -3.01 -15.19
CA LYS A 273 3.63 -3.96 -14.32
C LYS A 273 3.77 -5.32 -14.99
N GLU A 274 2.68 -5.94 -15.44
CA GLU A 274 2.68 -7.23 -16.13
C GLU A 274 3.62 -7.24 -17.34
N ALA A 275 3.66 -6.17 -18.13
CA ALA A 275 4.58 -6.03 -19.25
C ALA A 275 6.05 -5.97 -18.78
N ILE A 276 6.36 -5.21 -17.73
CA ILE A 276 7.71 -5.18 -17.13
C ILE A 276 8.10 -6.58 -16.62
N ILE A 277 7.24 -7.24 -15.85
CA ILE A 277 7.52 -8.56 -15.27
C ILE A 277 7.67 -9.61 -16.37
N THR A 278 6.90 -9.51 -17.45
CA THR A 278 7.07 -10.36 -18.64
C THR A 278 8.49 -10.24 -19.19
N LYS A 279 9.00 -9.01 -19.35
CA LYS A 279 10.37 -8.77 -19.85
C LYS A 279 11.46 -9.19 -18.85
N GLU A 280 11.14 -9.29 -17.56
CA GLU A 280 12.04 -9.88 -16.54
C GLU A 280 12.03 -11.41 -16.58
N HIS A 281 10.89 -12.03 -16.92
CA HIS A 281 10.73 -13.50 -16.92
C HIS A 281 11.12 -14.14 -18.25
N SER A 282 11.00 -13.40 -19.36
CA SER A 282 11.26 -13.83 -20.73
C SER A 282 12.05 -12.77 -21.50
N GLU A 283 13.19 -13.18 -22.07
CA GLU A 283 13.97 -12.35 -22.99
C GLU A 283 13.38 -12.33 -24.41
N HIS A 284 12.58 -13.35 -24.77
CA HIS A 284 12.05 -13.55 -26.11
C HIS A 284 10.69 -12.85 -26.35
N SER A 285 9.90 -12.64 -25.30
CA SER A 285 8.58 -12.02 -25.41
C SER A 285 8.65 -10.50 -25.64
N ASN A 286 7.95 -10.03 -26.66
CA ASN A 286 7.72 -8.63 -26.97
C ASN A 286 6.35 -8.19 -26.47
N CYS A 287 6.30 -7.06 -25.76
CA CYS A 287 5.08 -6.56 -25.14
C CYS A 287 4.53 -5.33 -25.88
N TYR A 288 3.24 -5.38 -26.21
CA TYR A 288 2.53 -4.33 -26.92
C TYR A 288 1.26 -3.95 -26.17
N VAL A 289 1.05 -2.66 -25.89
CA VAL A 289 -0.10 -2.17 -25.11
C VAL A 289 -1.02 -1.34 -26.00
N PHE A 290 -2.24 -1.83 -26.21
CA PHE A 290 -3.31 -1.17 -26.97
C PHE A 290 -4.20 -0.38 -26.02
N ARG A 291 -4.29 0.95 -26.19
CA ARG A 291 -4.99 1.82 -25.23
C ARG A 291 -5.68 3.03 -25.83
N HIS A 292 -6.68 3.54 -25.11
CA HIS A 292 -7.31 4.84 -25.40
C HIS A 292 -6.54 5.99 -24.73
N ASP A 293 -6.46 5.97 -23.41
CA ASP A 293 -5.80 6.94 -22.55
C ASP A 293 -4.92 6.20 -21.53
N ILE A 294 -3.83 6.83 -21.07
CA ILE A 294 -3.10 6.38 -19.87
C ILE A 294 -3.67 7.08 -18.63
N ARG A 295 -4.21 6.30 -17.68
CA ARG A 295 -4.73 6.80 -16.39
C ARG A 295 -3.84 6.39 -15.22
N ALA A 296 -2.83 7.22 -14.96
CA ALA A 296 -1.75 7.00 -14.00
C ALA A 296 -1.73 8.16 -12.98
N TYR A 297 -2.65 8.12 -12.01
CA TYR A 297 -2.96 9.27 -11.14
C TYR A 297 -2.30 9.22 -9.75
N GLY A 298 -1.75 8.07 -9.35
CA GLY A 298 -1.06 7.88 -8.08
C GLY A 298 0.39 8.40 -8.09
N LYS A 299 1.02 8.35 -6.91
CA LYS A 299 2.43 8.74 -6.74
C LYS A 299 3.35 7.84 -7.57
N ASN A 300 4.20 8.45 -8.38
CA ASN A 300 5.12 7.78 -9.32
C ASN A 300 4.45 6.88 -10.38
N PHE A 301 3.13 6.96 -10.57
CA PHE A 301 2.44 6.06 -11.49
C PHE A 301 2.75 6.38 -12.96
N TYR A 302 2.80 7.67 -13.32
CA TYR A 302 3.09 8.05 -14.70
C TYR A 302 4.53 7.70 -15.07
N GLU A 303 5.47 7.98 -14.18
CA GLU A 303 6.88 7.61 -14.31
C GLU A 303 7.05 6.10 -14.45
N PHE A 304 6.27 5.29 -13.73
CA PHE A 304 6.29 3.84 -13.89
C PHE A 304 5.83 3.39 -15.29
N THR A 305 4.86 4.08 -15.91
CA THR A 305 4.49 3.81 -17.32
C THR A 305 5.55 4.28 -18.31
N GLN A 306 6.33 5.32 -17.99
CA GLN A 306 7.49 5.73 -18.81
C GLN A 306 8.60 4.70 -18.70
N ARG A 307 8.91 4.22 -17.49
CA ARG A 307 9.88 3.14 -17.25
C ARG A 307 9.57 1.89 -18.08
N ALA A 308 8.31 1.47 -18.17
CA ALA A 308 7.92 0.34 -19.04
C ALA A 308 8.31 0.56 -20.52
N GLN A 309 8.18 1.79 -21.01
CA GLN A 309 8.50 2.14 -22.40
C GLN A 309 10.00 2.32 -22.62
N ASP A 310 10.65 3.10 -21.76
CA ASP A 310 12.02 3.57 -21.96
C ASP A 310 13.07 2.53 -21.53
N GLU A 311 12.84 1.81 -20.43
CA GLU A 311 13.81 0.82 -19.89
C GLU A 311 13.53 -0.60 -20.40
N TYR A 312 12.26 -0.97 -20.61
CA TYR A 312 11.85 -2.35 -20.97
C TYR A 312 11.35 -2.49 -22.41
N GLY A 313 11.35 -1.40 -23.19
CA GLY A 313 11.00 -1.42 -24.61
C GLY A 313 9.54 -1.79 -24.91
N VAL A 314 8.62 -1.63 -23.95
CA VAL A 314 7.20 -1.92 -24.14
C VAL A 314 6.59 -0.89 -25.08
N LYS A 315 5.93 -1.34 -26.16
CA LYS A 315 5.38 -0.44 -27.19
C LYS A 315 3.92 -0.11 -26.90
N TYR A 316 3.58 1.17 -26.83
CA TYR A 316 2.20 1.62 -26.57
C TYR A 316 1.55 2.15 -27.85
N PHE A 317 0.44 1.54 -28.24
CA PHE A 317 -0.40 1.97 -29.34
C PHE A 317 -1.64 2.69 -28.85
N GLN A 318 -1.97 3.80 -29.50
CA GLN A 318 -3.20 4.52 -29.26
C GLN A 318 -4.28 4.04 -30.21
N THR A 319 -5.24 3.28 -29.70
CA THR A 319 -6.13 2.50 -30.56
C THR A 319 -7.55 2.42 -30.06
N LYS A 320 -8.45 2.06 -30.98
CA LYS A 320 -9.78 1.53 -30.70
C LYS A 320 -9.87 0.13 -31.29
N ILE A 321 -10.13 -0.87 -30.45
CA ILE A 321 -10.23 -2.28 -30.89
C ILE A 321 -11.57 -2.50 -31.59
N SER A 322 -11.57 -3.18 -32.74
CA SER A 322 -12.78 -3.58 -33.45
C SER A 322 -13.26 -4.94 -32.95
N ASN A 323 -12.49 -6.00 -33.20
CA ASN A 323 -12.72 -7.39 -32.80
C ASN A 323 -11.40 -8.17 -32.77
N LEU A 324 -11.45 -9.40 -32.25
CA LEU A 324 -10.38 -10.38 -32.29
C LEU A 324 -10.80 -11.60 -33.10
N GLU A 325 -9.83 -12.19 -33.80
CA GLU A 325 -9.98 -13.44 -34.55
C GLU A 325 -8.84 -14.41 -34.18
N GLU A 326 -9.09 -15.72 -34.25
CA GLU A 326 -8.10 -16.77 -33.99
C GLU A 326 -7.77 -17.51 -35.30
N ASP A 327 -6.48 -17.65 -35.57
CA ASP A 327 -5.95 -18.49 -36.65
C ASP A 327 -6.09 -19.97 -36.24
N ALA A 328 -6.91 -20.72 -36.99
CA ALA A 328 -7.28 -22.09 -36.64
C ALA A 328 -6.11 -23.10 -36.71
N GLU A 329 -5.01 -22.79 -37.42
CA GLU A 329 -3.86 -23.69 -37.53
C GLU A 329 -2.84 -23.45 -36.41
N THR A 330 -2.66 -22.18 -36.03
CA THR A 330 -1.59 -21.76 -35.10
C THR A 330 -2.09 -21.41 -33.69
N ASN A 331 -3.40 -21.18 -33.53
CA ASN A 331 -4.03 -20.55 -32.37
C ASN A 331 -3.43 -19.16 -32.05
N ASP A 332 -2.84 -18.50 -33.05
CA ASP A 332 -2.42 -17.10 -32.94
C ASP A 332 -3.64 -16.18 -33.11
N LEU A 333 -3.55 -14.97 -32.57
CA LEU A 333 -4.65 -14.02 -32.49
C LEU A 333 -4.40 -12.83 -33.40
N ILE A 334 -5.41 -12.47 -34.18
CA ILE A 334 -5.42 -11.28 -35.03
C ILE A 334 -6.29 -10.22 -34.35
N ILE A 335 -5.67 -9.08 -34.04
CA ILE A 335 -6.34 -7.94 -33.40
C ILE A 335 -6.62 -6.92 -34.48
N HIS A 336 -7.90 -6.67 -34.76
CA HIS A 336 -8.32 -5.61 -35.68
C HIS A 336 -8.51 -4.31 -34.90
N TYR A 337 -7.83 -3.24 -35.29
CA TYR A 337 -7.91 -1.97 -34.57
C TYR A 337 -7.78 -0.75 -35.48
N GLU A 338 -8.33 0.36 -35.03
CA GLU A 338 -8.09 1.69 -35.57
C GLU A 338 -6.90 2.32 -34.84
N ASN A 339 -5.86 2.70 -35.58
CA ASN A 339 -4.76 3.48 -35.03
C ASN A 339 -5.16 4.96 -34.98
N LEU A 340 -5.43 5.48 -33.79
CA LEU A 340 -5.93 6.84 -33.60
C LEU A 340 -4.86 7.91 -33.87
N LYS A 341 -3.58 7.54 -33.97
CA LYS A 341 -2.52 8.45 -34.43
C LYS A 341 -2.43 8.53 -35.94
N THR A 342 -2.99 7.60 -36.71
CA THR A 342 -2.87 7.65 -38.19
C THR A 342 -4.22 7.66 -38.89
N GLY A 343 -5.31 7.40 -38.16
CA GLY A 343 -6.66 7.22 -38.71
C GLY A 343 -6.82 5.93 -39.54
N LYS A 344 -5.81 5.06 -39.57
CA LYS A 344 -5.82 3.84 -40.38
C LYS A 344 -6.31 2.64 -39.57
N PHE A 345 -7.14 1.82 -40.20
CA PHE A 345 -7.43 0.47 -39.74
C PHE A 345 -6.24 -0.45 -40.03
N SER A 346 -5.89 -1.31 -39.08
CA SER A 346 -4.73 -2.18 -39.16
C SER A 346 -4.96 -3.44 -38.35
N ASP A 347 -4.22 -4.48 -38.71
CA ASP A 347 -4.23 -5.77 -38.03
C ASP A 347 -2.91 -5.98 -37.29
N PHE A 348 -2.96 -6.66 -36.15
CA PHE A 348 -1.78 -7.05 -35.40
C PHE A 348 -1.87 -8.51 -34.98
N LYS A 349 -0.84 -9.30 -35.30
CA LYS A 349 -0.74 -10.72 -34.94
C LYS A 349 -0.04 -10.88 -33.59
N ALA A 350 -0.66 -11.58 -32.65
CA ALA A 350 -0.13 -11.89 -31.32
C ALA A 350 -0.23 -13.38 -31.01
N ASN A 351 0.69 -13.93 -30.22
CA ASN A 351 0.62 -15.32 -29.76
C ASN A 351 -0.21 -15.47 -28.47
N LEU A 352 -0.32 -14.37 -27.70
CA LEU A 352 -1.10 -14.27 -26.46
C LEU A 352 -1.69 -12.86 -26.34
N VAL A 353 -2.96 -12.78 -25.96
CA VAL A 353 -3.65 -11.53 -25.65
C VAL A 353 -4.02 -11.50 -24.17
N VAL A 354 -3.68 -10.39 -23.51
CA VAL A 354 -4.06 -10.12 -22.12
C VAL A 354 -5.09 -8.99 -22.08
N LEU A 355 -6.30 -9.30 -21.66
CA LEU A 355 -7.39 -8.35 -21.54
C LEU A 355 -7.37 -7.68 -20.15
N ALA A 356 -7.28 -6.35 -20.15
CA ALA A 356 -7.48 -5.56 -18.95
C ALA A 356 -8.99 -5.40 -18.69
N THR A 357 -9.62 -6.46 -18.21
CA THR A 357 -11.08 -6.59 -18.12
C THR A 357 -11.70 -5.78 -16.95
N PRO A 358 -13.04 -5.63 -16.91
CA PRO A 358 -13.71 -4.77 -15.95
C PRO A 358 -13.68 -5.32 -14.52
N LEU A 359 -13.53 -4.40 -13.57
CA LEU A 359 -13.60 -4.68 -12.14
C LEU A 359 -14.97 -4.26 -11.60
N VAL A 360 -15.74 -5.23 -11.11
CA VAL A 360 -17.15 -5.08 -10.75
C VAL A 360 -17.39 -5.48 -9.28
N PRO A 361 -18.54 -5.10 -8.68
CA PRO A 361 -18.88 -5.54 -7.33
C PRO A 361 -18.84 -7.06 -7.22
N SER A 362 -18.32 -7.58 -6.11
CA SER A 362 -18.24 -9.03 -5.91
C SER A 362 -19.62 -9.68 -5.95
N LYS A 363 -19.70 -10.90 -6.48
CA LYS A 363 -20.89 -11.75 -6.42
C LYS A 363 -21.38 -11.86 -4.97
N GLY A 364 -22.68 -11.71 -4.74
CA GLY A 364 -23.25 -11.66 -3.38
C GLY A 364 -23.49 -10.24 -2.84
N THR A 365 -23.06 -9.18 -3.54
CA THR A 365 -23.17 -7.79 -3.06
C THR A 365 -24.62 -7.37 -2.84
N LYS A 366 -25.54 -7.73 -3.74
CA LYS A 366 -26.98 -7.38 -3.63
C LYS A 366 -27.64 -8.07 -2.45
N GLU A 367 -27.34 -9.35 -2.27
CA GLU A 367 -27.82 -10.17 -1.18
C GLU A 367 -27.33 -9.62 0.15
N LEU A 368 -26.04 -9.29 0.25
CA LEU A 368 -25.47 -8.70 1.45
C LEU A 368 -26.03 -7.32 1.75
N ALA A 369 -26.22 -6.45 0.74
CA ALA A 369 -26.86 -5.15 0.91
C ALA A 369 -28.28 -5.28 1.47
N THR A 370 -29.04 -6.28 1.00
CA THR A 370 -30.38 -6.59 1.52
C THR A 370 -30.32 -7.07 2.97
N ILE A 371 -29.38 -7.97 3.30
CA ILE A 371 -29.19 -8.47 4.67
C ILE A 371 -28.85 -7.32 5.62
N LEU A 372 -27.94 -6.43 5.21
CA LEU A 372 -27.46 -5.32 6.02
C LEU A 372 -28.42 -4.11 6.02
N ASP A 373 -29.39 -4.09 5.10
CA ASP A 373 -30.30 -2.97 4.88
C ASP A 373 -29.54 -1.66 4.61
N ILE A 374 -28.69 -1.71 3.56
CA ILE A 374 -27.88 -0.59 3.08
C ILE A 374 -28.01 -0.41 1.57
N ASP A 375 -27.80 0.83 1.10
CA ASP A 375 -28.02 1.19 -0.30
C ASP A 375 -26.87 0.74 -1.23
N LEU A 376 -27.23 0.40 -2.47
CA LEU A 376 -26.30 0.31 -3.58
C LEU A 376 -26.40 1.57 -4.47
N ASP A 377 -25.31 1.90 -5.16
CA ASP A 377 -25.31 2.96 -6.16
C ASP A 377 -25.78 2.45 -7.54
N ASN A 378 -25.83 3.35 -8.52
CA ASN A 378 -26.28 3.02 -9.89
C ASN A 378 -25.38 1.97 -10.58
N TYR A 379 -24.17 1.74 -10.08
CA TYR A 379 -23.20 0.77 -10.57
C TYR A 379 -23.18 -0.52 -9.74
N GLN A 380 -24.12 -0.67 -8.80
CA GLN A 380 -24.26 -1.82 -7.90
C GLN A 380 -23.13 -1.98 -6.87
N PHE A 381 -22.30 -0.94 -6.64
CA PHE A 381 -21.39 -0.89 -5.50
C PHE A 381 -22.12 -0.40 -4.26
N PHE A 382 -21.59 -0.66 -3.07
CA PHE A 382 -22.16 -0.10 -1.84
C PHE A 382 -22.08 1.43 -1.88
N LYS A 383 -23.22 2.07 -1.61
CA LYS A 383 -23.34 3.53 -1.71
C LYS A 383 -22.83 4.18 -0.43
N GLU A 384 -21.91 5.12 -0.62
CA GLU A 384 -21.38 5.92 0.47
C GLU A 384 -22.42 6.94 0.97
N LYS A 385 -22.39 7.30 2.25
CA LYS A 385 -23.29 8.30 2.86
C LYS A 385 -23.20 9.66 2.17
N SER A 386 -21.99 10.10 1.85
CA SER A 386 -21.74 11.34 1.12
C SER A 386 -20.36 11.30 0.43
N TYR A 387 -20.07 12.31 -0.41
CA TYR A 387 -18.75 12.44 -1.02
C TYR A 387 -17.63 12.65 0.04
N TYR A 388 -17.93 13.32 1.15
CA TYR A 388 -16.96 13.58 2.21
C TYR A 388 -16.89 12.45 3.26
N ASP A 389 -18.00 11.75 3.48
CA ASP A 389 -18.12 10.63 4.44
C ASP A 389 -18.10 9.28 3.73
N LYS A 390 -17.07 8.99 2.95
CA LYS A 390 -17.07 7.80 2.09
C LYS A 390 -17.10 6.48 2.87
N ALA A 391 -16.50 6.45 4.05
CA ALA A 391 -16.40 5.30 4.94
C ALA A 391 -17.74 4.86 5.56
N LYS A 392 -18.79 5.67 5.50
CA LYS A 392 -20.08 5.40 6.14
C LYS A 392 -21.09 4.93 5.09
N SER A 393 -21.91 3.94 5.44
CA SER A 393 -23.05 3.52 4.61
C SER A 393 -24.29 4.39 4.85
N SER A 394 -25.43 4.05 4.22
CA SER A 394 -26.73 4.66 4.51
C SER A 394 -27.25 4.34 5.92
N LYS A 395 -26.73 3.30 6.58
CA LYS A 395 -27.11 2.88 7.94
C LYS A 395 -26.01 3.19 8.95
N GLU A 396 -26.39 3.85 10.04
CA GLU A 396 -25.45 4.21 11.11
C GLU A 396 -24.86 2.95 11.78
N GLY A 397 -23.58 2.99 12.14
CA GLY A 397 -22.87 1.84 12.69
C GLY A 397 -22.37 0.82 11.66
N ILE A 398 -22.76 0.95 10.37
CA ILE A 398 -22.24 0.14 9.26
C ILE A 398 -21.33 0.99 8.36
N PHE A 399 -20.09 0.53 8.22
CA PHE A 399 -19.00 1.19 7.51
C PHE A 399 -18.62 0.43 6.24
N LEU A 400 -18.10 1.14 5.25
CA LEU A 400 -17.63 0.62 3.96
C LEU A 400 -16.12 0.83 3.86
N CYS A 401 -15.39 -0.16 3.36
CA CYS A 401 -13.93 -0.12 3.28
C CYS A 401 -13.40 -0.71 1.98
N GLY A 402 -12.55 0.04 1.28
CA GLY A 402 -11.86 -0.41 0.08
C GLY A 402 -12.77 -0.59 -1.13
N PHE A 403 -12.44 -1.55 -1.99
CA PHE A 403 -13.02 -1.69 -3.33
C PHE A 403 -14.54 -1.96 -3.35
N CYS A 404 -15.15 -2.37 -2.24
CA CYS A 404 -16.61 -2.58 -2.19
C CYS A 404 -17.41 -1.29 -2.46
N GLN A 405 -16.77 -0.12 -2.28
CA GLN A 405 -17.30 1.20 -2.64
C GLN A 405 -17.05 1.52 -4.12
N GLY A 406 -16.08 0.91 -4.78
CA GLY A 406 -15.72 1.20 -6.16
C GLY A 406 -14.21 1.12 -6.39
N PRO A 407 -13.76 1.32 -7.64
CA PRO A 407 -12.37 1.07 -8.00
C PRO A 407 -11.34 1.88 -7.23
N MET A 408 -10.38 1.18 -6.63
CA MET A 408 -9.36 1.71 -5.73
C MET A 408 -8.08 0.86 -5.81
N ASP A 409 -6.91 1.47 -5.67
CA ASP A 409 -5.65 0.71 -5.58
C ASP A 409 -5.34 0.24 -4.14
N ILE A 410 -4.26 -0.53 -3.97
CA ILE A 410 -3.84 -1.05 -2.66
C ILE A 410 -3.49 0.08 -1.66
N PRO A 411 -2.63 1.08 -1.96
CA PRO A 411 -2.32 2.17 -1.05
C PRO A 411 -3.56 2.94 -0.58
N GLU A 412 -4.47 3.26 -1.51
CA GLU A 412 -5.73 3.92 -1.19
C GLU A 412 -6.58 3.03 -0.29
N THR A 413 -6.65 1.73 -0.57
CA THR A 413 -7.42 0.75 0.23
C THR A 413 -6.87 0.62 1.65
N VAL A 414 -5.54 0.56 1.82
CA VAL A 414 -4.89 0.50 3.13
C VAL A 414 -5.11 1.79 3.90
N SER A 415 -5.01 2.95 3.23
CA SER A 415 -5.31 4.24 3.86
C SER A 415 -6.77 4.36 4.30
N ASP A 416 -7.70 3.86 3.47
CA ASP A 416 -9.13 3.84 3.74
C ASP A 416 -9.46 2.93 4.93
N ALA A 417 -8.82 1.76 5.03
CA ALA A 417 -8.97 0.83 6.15
C ALA A 417 -8.62 1.49 7.50
N SER A 418 -7.48 2.17 7.58
CA SER A 418 -7.10 2.91 8.79
C SER A 418 -8.08 4.05 9.10
N GLY A 419 -8.66 4.67 8.07
CA GLY A 419 -9.67 5.73 8.21
C GLY A 419 -11.04 5.24 8.64
N VAL A 420 -11.41 4.00 8.29
CA VAL A 420 -12.61 3.32 8.79
C VAL A 420 -12.41 2.95 10.26
N ALA A 421 -11.26 2.34 10.61
CA ALA A 421 -10.94 1.98 11.98
C ALA A 421 -10.97 3.20 12.93
N SER A 422 -10.44 4.34 12.50
CA SER A 422 -10.47 5.58 13.30
C SER A 422 -11.88 6.14 13.53
N GLN A 423 -12.75 6.08 12.51
CA GLN A 423 -14.14 6.52 12.65
C GLN A 423 -14.96 5.59 13.54
N ILE A 424 -14.68 4.28 13.52
CA ILE A 424 -15.26 3.34 14.48
C ILE A 424 -14.76 3.64 15.89
N ALA A 425 -13.47 3.98 16.04
CA ALA A 425 -12.92 4.37 17.33
C ALA A 425 -13.55 5.66 17.90
N MET A 426 -13.99 6.59 17.04
CA MET A 426 -14.81 7.73 17.46
C MET A 426 -16.20 7.29 17.94
N LEU A 427 -16.87 6.42 17.19
CA LEU A 427 -18.22 5.93 17.52
C LEU A 427 -18.25 5.10 18.82
N LEU A 428 -17.30 4.18 18.96
CA LEU A 428 -17.23 3.21 20.05
C LEU A 428 -16.22 3.60 21.15
N ASN A 429 -15.85 4.87 21.24
CA ASN A 429 -14.83 5.35 22.17
C ASN A 429 -15.04 4.88 23.62
N PRO A 430 -16.26 4.91 24.20
CA PRO A 430 -16.51 4.43 25.57
C PRO A 430 -16.32 2.93 25.76
N ALA A 431 -16.33 2.14 24.69
CA ALA A 431 -16.22 0.69 24.71
C ALA A 431 -14.81 0.17 24.40
N LYS A 432 -13.83 1.06 24.15
CA LYS A 432 -12.42 0.69 23.94
C LYS A 432 -11.90 -0.19 25.10
N PHE A 433 -11.15 -1.22 24.76
CA PHE A 433 -10.52 -2.20 25.64
C PHE A 433 -11.47 -3.08 26.47
N THR A 434 -12.78 -2.89 26.41
CA THR A 434 -13.75 -3.64 27.26
C THR A 434 -13.85 -5.13 26.96
N GLN A 435 -13.47 -5.57 25.75
CA GLN A 435 -13.52 -6.97 25.30
C GLN A 435 -12.16 -7.50 24.82
N MET A 436 -11.08 -6.73 25.03
CA MET A 436 -9.73 -7.15 24.66
C MET A 436 -9.21 -8.19 25.64
N LYS A 437 -8.43 -9.14 25.13
CA LYS A 437 -7.65 -10.11 25.86
C LYS A 437 -6.18 -9.72 25.80
N GLU A 438 -5.49 -9.87 26.91
CA GLU A 438 -4.03 -9.80 26.93
C GLU A 438 -3.44 -11.00 26.18
N LYS A 439 -2.35 -10.76 25.43
CA LYS A 439 -1.60 -11.83 24.78
C LYS A 439 -0.83 -12.59 25.87
N ILE A 440 -1.28 -13.80 26.18
CA ILE A 440 -0.57 -14.70 27.10
C ILE A 440 0.55 -15.37 26.30
N VAL A 441 1.81 -15.12 26.68
CA VAL A 441 2.95 -15.89 26.16
C VAL A 441 3.00 -17.18 26.97
N GLU A 442 2.67 -18.31 26.34
CA GLU A 442 2.54 -19.61 27.03
C GLU A 442 3.89 -20.18 27.50
N GLU A 443 4.97 -19.95 26.74
CA GLU A 443 6.32 -20.38 27.11
C GLU A 443 7.14 -19.22 27.68
N VAL A 444 7.64 -19.39 28.91
CA VAL A 444 8.59 -18.45 29.52
C VAL A 444 9.86 -18.41 28.67
N GLU A 445 10.39 -17.21 28.46
CA GLU A 445 11.68 -17.02 27.76
C GLU A 445 12.75 -17.92 28.39
N LYS A 446 13.38 -18.75 27.57
CA LYS A 446 14.45 -19.65 27.97
C LYS A 446 15.70 -18.81 28.24
N GLU A 447 16.26 -18.96 29.44
CA GLU A 447 17.51 -18.32 29.78
C GLU A 447 18.64 -18.89 28.93
N VAL A 448 19.26 -18.03 28.12
CA VAL A 448 20.44 -18.35 27.31
C VAL A 448 21.61 -17.55 27.86
N LYS A 449 22.59 -18.24 28.41
CA LYS A 449 23.78 -17.60 29.01
C LYS A 449 24.83 -17.35 27.94
N ILE A 450 25.66 -16.34 28.15
CA ILE A 450 26.77 -16.00 27.25
C ILE A 450 27.78 -17.17 27.16
N THR A 451 27.89 -17.97 28.22
CA THR A 451 28.77 -19.14 28.29
C THR A 451 28.21 -20.38 27.58
N ASP A 452 26.95 -20.36 27.14
CA ASP A 452 26.33 -21.53 26.51
C ASP A 452 26.93 -21.76 25.11
N LYS A 453 27.24 -23.02 24.80
CA LYS A 453 27.71 -23.38 23.45
C LYS A 453 26.64 -23.01 22.41
N PRO A 454 26.97 -22.24 21.35
CA PRO A 454 25.99 -21.93 20.31
C PRO A 454 25.49 -23.20 19.59
N ARG A 455 24.18 -23.27 19.40
CA ARG A 455 23.42 -24.32 18.72
C ARG A 455 22.49 -23.65 17.72
N ILE A 456 22.97 -23.54 16.48
CA ILE A 456 22.36 -22.73 15.43
C ILE A 456 21.53 -23.67 14.52
N GLY A 457 20.27 -23.31 14.29
CA GLY A 457 19.49 -23.85 13.16
C GLY A 457 19.48 -22.86 12.01
N VAL A 458 19.56 -23.36 10.78
CA VAL A 458 19.49 -22.55 9.57
C VAL A 458 18.38 -23.08 8.65
N LEU A 459 17.48 -22.19 8.21
CA LEU A 459 16.46 -22.48 7.23
C LEU A 459 16.69 -21.64 5.97
N ILE A 460 16.86 -22.28 4.80
CA ILE A 460 17.16 -21.60 3.54
C ILE A 460 15.94 -21.62 2.62
N CYS A 461 15.46 -20.45 2.24
CA CYS A 461 14.23 -20.30 1.46
C CYS A 461 14.50 -20.36 -0.06
N TRP A 462 13.65 -21.06 -0.80
CA TRP A 462 13.65 -21.01 -2.27
C TRP A 462 12.86 -19.81 -2.81
N CYS A 463 11.85 -19.35 -2.05
CA CYS A 463 10.91 -18.30 -2.46
C CYS A 463 10.31 -18.58 -3.86
N GLY A 464 9.95 -19.85 -4.10
CA GLY A 464 9.59 -20.34 -5.44
C GLY A 464 10.78 -20.23 -6.39
N ILE A 465 10.61 -19.51 -7.50
CA ILE A 465 11.69 -19.24 -8.46
C ILE A 465 12.51 -18.00 -8.11
N ASN A 466 12.08 -17.18 -7.13
CA ASN A 466 12.74 -15.91 -6.85
C ASN A 466 14.17 -16.07 -6.32
N ILE A 467 14.42 -17.11 -5.51
CA ILE A 467 15.78 -17.50 -5.11
C ILE A 467 16.18 -18.77 -5.86
N GLY A 468 15.30 -19.78 -5.88
CA GLY A 468 15.60 -21.10 -6.43
C GLY A 468 15.96 -21.16 -7.93
N LYS A 469 15.60 -20.14 -8.74
CA LYS A 469 16.01 -20.07 -10.16
C LYS A 469 17.45 -19.60 -10.33
N TYR A 470 17.95 -18.75 -9.43
CA TYR A 470 19.24 -18.06 -9.58
C TYR A 470 20.31 -18.54 -8.61
N VAL A 471 19.91 -19.22 -7.53
CA VAL A 471 20.79 -19.77 -6.49
C VAL A 471 20.54 -21.27 -6.37
N ASN A 472 21.60 -22.08 -6.38
CA ASN A 472 21.51 -23.51 -6.11
C ASN A 472 21.31 -23.75 -4.60
N VAL A 473 20.06 -23.60 -4.16
CA VAL A 473 19.66 -23.69 -2.75
C VAL A 473 20.08 -25.01 -2.09
N PRO A 474 19.91 -26.20 -2.71
CA PRO A 474 20.39 -27.46 -2.14
C PRO A 474 21.90 -27.45 -1.87
N ASN A 475 22.70 -26.93 -2.80
CA ASN A 475 24.15 -26.86 -2.61
C ASN A 475 24.56 -25.85 -1.53
N VAL A 476 23.82 -24.75 -1.36
CA VAL A 476 24.00 -23.85 -0.23
C VAL A 476 23.70 -24.58 1.09
N ALA A 477 22.57 -25.28 1.19
CA ALA A 477 22.17 -26.00 2.40
C ALA A 477 23.17 -27.09 2.81
N GLU A 478 23.71 -27.83 1.84
CA GLU A 478 24.75 -28.83 2.09
C GLU A 478 26.02 -28.20 2.66
N TYR A 479 26.49 -27.10 2.07
CA TYR A 479 27.66 -26.38 2.55
C TYR A 479 27.46 -25.84 3.98
N ILE A 480 26.33 -25.16 4.23
CA ILE A 480 26.06 -24.53 5.53
C ILE A 480 25.95 -25.57 6.66
N ARG A 481 25.50 -26.80 6.36
CA ARG A 481 25.48 -27.91 7.31
C ARG A 481 26.88 -28.28 7.84
N THR A 482 27.95 -27.98 7.10
CA THR A 482 29.33 -28.29 7.50
C THR A 482 29.92 -27.28 8.47
N LEU A 483 29.30 -26.11 8.64
CA LEU A 483 29.84 -25.01 9.43
C LEU A 483 29.80 -25.30 10.94
N PRO A 484 30.78 -24.79 11.72
CA PRO A 484 30.79 -25.00 13.16
C PRO A 484 29.54 -24.43 13.84
N ASN A 485 29.02 -25.14 14.85
CA ASN A 485 27.83 -24.80 15.64
C ASN A 485 26.49 -24.87 14.89
N VAL A 486 26.47 -25.15 13.58
CA VAL A 486 25.22 -25.45 12.85
C VAL A 486 24.80 -26.87 13.20
N ILE A 487 23.72 -26.99 13.99
CA ILE A 487 23.18 -28.28 14.45
C ILE A 487 22.20 -28.85 13.44
N HIS A 488 21.45 -27.97 12.77
CA HIS A 488 20.49 -28.34 11.74
C HIS A 488 20.50 -27.31 10.62
N CYS A 489 20.47 -27.78 9.39
CA CYS A 489 20.31 -26.95 8.21
C CYS A 489 19.45 -27.67 7.18
N GLU A 490 18.42 -27.00 6.69
CA GLU A 490 17.53 -27.51 5.66
C GLU A 490 17.02 -26.36 4.79
N ASP A 491 16.58 -26.73 3.59
CA ASP A 491 15.94 -25.82 2.66
C ASP A 491 14.41 -26.00 2.68
N ASN A 492 13.71 -24.93 2.28
CA ASN A 492 12.26 -24.91 2.30
C ASN A 492 11.70 -23.97 1.22
N LEU A 493 10.59 -24.38 0.60
CA LEU A 493 10.05 -23.66 -0.56
C LEU A 493 9.63 -22.22 -0.20
N TYR A 494 8.93 -22.05 0.93
CA TYR A 494 8.43 -20.76 1.39
C TYR A 494 8.56 -20.60 2.91
N SER A 495 9.71 -20.14 3.39
CA SER A 495 9.98 -20.05 4.84
C SER A 495 9.03 -19.14 5.63
N CYS A 496 8.35 -18.17 4.99
CA CYS A 496 7.39 -17.30 5.65
C CYS A 496 5.98 -17.91 5.81
N SER A 497 5.72 -19.09 5.24
CA SER A 497 4.41 -19.75 5.34
C SER A 497 4.12 -20.20 6.77
N SER A 498 2.84 -20.39 7.09
CA SER A 498 2.39 -20.74 8.43
C SER A 498 2.81 -22.15 8.85
N ASP A 499 2.84 -23.12 7.93
CA ASP A 499 3.41 -24.46 8.16
C ASP A 499 4.92 -24.38 8.46
N SER A 500 5.65 -23.51 7.76
CA SER A 500 7.07 -23.28 8.03
C SER A 500 7.31 -22.70 9.42
N GLN A 501 6.43 -21.83 9.91
CA GLN A 501 6.54 -21.30 11.28
C GLN A 501 6.32 -22.38 12.34
N VAL A 502 5.39 -23.31 12.11
CA VAL A 502 5.22 -24.50 12.97
C VAL A 502 6.50 -25.34 12.93
N LYS A 503 7.04 -25.59 11.74
CA LYS A 503 8.29 -26.31 11.54
C LYS A 503 9.47 -25.67 12.28
N ILE A 504 9.62 -24.34 12.21
CA ILE A 504 10.68 -23.60 12.93
C ILE A 504 10.59 -23.88 14.44
N LYS A 505 9.39 -23.84 15.02
CA LYS A 505 9.19 -24.15 16.45
C LYS A 505 9.55 -25.59 16.79
N GLU A 506 9.19 -26.54 15.93
CA GLU A 506 9.52 -27.96 16.08
C GLU A 506 11.04 -28.17 16.01
N LEU A 507 11.72 -27.57 15.02
CA LEU A 507 13.18 -27.63 14.87
C LEU A 507 13.91 -27.05 16.09
N ILE A 508 13.44 -25.91 16.61
CA ILE A 508 14.02 -25.30 17.82
C ILE A 508 13.89 -26.25 19.02
N LYS A 509 12.75 -26.92 19.18
CA LYS A 509 12.52 -27.89 20.27
C LYS A 509 13.33 -29.17 20.08
N GLU A 510 13.22 -29.82 18.92
CA GLU A 510 13.83 -31.11 18.60
C GLU A 510 15.36 -31.05 18.73
N HIS A 511 15.97 -30.05 18.11
CA HIS A 511 17.42 -29.91 18.10
C HIS A 511 17.97 -29.07 19.26
N LYS A 512 17.12 -28.63 20.20
CA LYS A 512 17.49 -27.78 21.34
C LYS A 512 18.32 -26.58 20.90
N LEU A 513 17.80 -25.84 19.91
CA LEU A 513 18.49 -24.70 19.33
C LEU A 513 18.42 -23.50 20.29
N ASN A 514 19.49 -22.71 20.35
CA ASN A 514 19.54 -21.46 21.11
C ASN A 514 19.81 -20.24 20.22
N ARG A 515 19.96 -20.44 18.90
CA ARG A 515 20.05 -19.42 17.87
C ARG A 515 19.32 -19.93 16.63
N PHE A 516 18.71 -19.05 15.85
CA PHE A 516 18.02 -19.44 14.62
C PHE A 516 18.28 -18.45 13.49
N ILE A 517 18.54 -18.96 12.29
CA ILE A 517 18.82 -18.16 11.10
C ILE A 517 17.81 -18.52 10.01
N VAL A 518 17.24 -17.52 9.36
CA VAL A 518 16.48 -17.70 8.11
C VAL A 518 17.18 -16.96 6.97
N ALA A 519 17.66 -17.70 5.98
CA ALA A 519 18.21 -17.15 4.75
C ALA A 519 17.11 -17.03 3.70
N SER A 520 16.63 -15.81 3.44
CA SER A 520 15.51 -15.57 2.54
C SER A 520 15.51 -14.16 1.93
N CYS A 521 14.47 -13.38 2.21
CA CYS A 521 14.20 -12.04 1.70
C CYS A 521 14.78 -10.95 2.63
N THR A 522 14.29 -9.71 2.48
CA THR A 522 14.74 -8.57 3.28
C THR A 522 14.24 -8.62 4.74
N PRO A 523 15.13 -8.39 5.74
CA PRO A 523 14.73 -8.29 7.15
C PRO A 523 13.67 -7.22 7.41
N ARG A 524 13.64 -6.17 6.58
CA ARG A 524 12.66 -5.07 6.66
C ARG A 524 11.20 -5.51 6.60
N THR A 525 10.93 -6.72 6.10
CA THR A 525 9.56 -7.22 5.88
C THR A 525 9.18 -8.40 6.75
N HIS A 526 10.11 -9.33 7.02
CA HIS A 526 9.79 -10.62 7.65
C HIS A 526 10.59 -10.90 8.93
N GLU A 527 11.53 -10.03 9.33
CA GLU A 527 12.30 -10.26 10.56
C GLU A 527 11.40 -10.36 11.79
N SER A 528 10.47 -9.41 11.95
CA SER A 528 9.51 -9.42 13.08
C SER A 528 8.66 -10.69 13.11
N LEU A 529 8.24 -11.21 11.95
CA LEU A 529 7.48 -12.45 11.84
C LEU A 529 8.26 -13.64 12.41
N PHE A 530 9.54 -13.77 12.06
CA PHE A 530 10.38 -14.86 12.53
C PHE A 530 10.80 -14.68 13.99
N GLN A 531 11.04 -13.43 14.42
CA GLN A 531 11.28 -13.07 15.81
C GLN A 531 10.10 -13.48 16.70
N GLU A 532 8.87 -13.11 16.33
CA GLU A 532 7.65 -13.53 17.04
C GLU A 532 7.49 -15.05 17.06
N THR A 533 7.83 -15.73 15.96
CA THR A 533 7.81 -17.21 15.89
C THR A 533 8.78 -17.84 16.88
N CYS A 534 9.96 -17.23 17.08
CA CYS A 534 10.95 -17.65 18.06
C CYS A 534 10.48 -17.35 19.50
N GLU A 535 9.94 -16.15 19.73
CA GLU A 535 9.42 -15.74 21.05
C GLU A 535 8.30 -16.66 21.55
N GLU A 536 7.40 -17.10 20.64
CA GLU A 536 6.31 -18.04 20.95
C GLU A 536 6.78 -19.40 21.48
N ILE A 537 8.08 -19.73 21.32
CA ILE A 537 8.69 -20.96 21.83
C ILE A 537 9.77 -20.69 22.90
N GLY A 538 9.74 -19.47 23.45
CA GLY A 538 10.64 -19.00 24.49
C GLY A 538 12.07 -18.70 24.00
N LEU A 539 12.33 -18.61 22.69
CA LEU A 539 13.63 -18.15 22.18
C LEU A 539 13.61 -16.62 22.08
N ASN A 540 14.49 -15.93 22.80
CA ASN A 540 14.62 -14.47 22.74
C ASN A 540 14.76 -13.98 21.29
N LYS A 541 13.97 -12.99 20.87
CA LYS A 541 13.97 -12.52 19.47
C LYS A 541 15.32 -12.00 18.95
N TYR A 542 16.20 -11.53 19.83
CA TYR A 542 17.51 -11.03 19.43
C TYR A 542 18.57 -12.12 19.26
N LEU A 543 18.16 -13.39 19.45
CA LEU A 543 18.92 -14.60 19.13
C LEU A 543 18.54 -15.18 17.75
N PHE A 544 17.70 -14.46 17.01
CA PHE A 544 17.36 -14.72 15.62
C PHE A 544 18.16 -13.78 14.70
N GLU A 545 18.59 -14.29 13.54
CA GLU A 545 19.24 -13.50 12.48
C GLU A 545 18.58 -13.80 11.12
N MET A 546 18.37 -12.78 10.29
CA MET A 546 17.84 -12.94 8.94
C MET A 546 18.89 -12.59 7.89
N VAL A 547 19.10 -13.49 6.93
CA VAL A 547 20.08 -13.31 5.85
C VAL A 547 19.37 -13.04 4.54
N ASN A 548 19.68 -11.91 3.91
CA ASN A 548 19.04 -11.52 2.66
C ASN A 548 19.78 -12.12 1.45
N ILE A 549 19.32 -13.27 0.98
CA ILE A 549 19.85 -13.95 -0.22
C ILE A 549 18.96 -13.76 -1.45
N ARG A 550 17.94 -12.89 -1.37
CA ARG A 550 17.05 -12.57 -2.48
C ARG A 550 17.34 -11.20 -3.07
N ASP A 551 16.91 -10.16 -2.36
CA ASP A 551 17.01 -8.77 -2.79
C ASP A 551 18.48 -8.31 -2.94
N GLN A 552 19.39 -8.91 -2.15
CA GLN A 552 20.82 -8.62 -2.19
C GLN A 552 21.65 -9.69 -2.92
N CYS A 553 21.03 -10.74 -3.47
CA CYS A 553 21.75 -11.81 -4.16
C CYS A 553 20.99 -12.30 -5.39
N SER A 554 19.98 -13.16 -5.25
CA SER A 554 19.33 -13.80 -6.40
C SER A 554 18.76 -12.83 -7.44
N TRP A 555 18.08 -11.75 -7.01
CA TRP A 555 17.42 -10.79 -7.92
C TRP A 555 18.38 -9.83 -8.63
N VAL A 556 19.55 -9.58 -8.05
CA VAL A 556 20.53 -8.65 -8.64
C VAL A 556 21.57 -9.37 -9.50
N HIS A 557 21.63 -10.70 -9.41
CA HIS A 557 22.62 -11.57 -10.07
C HIS A 557 21.95 -12.60 -10.99
N MET A 558 20.86 -12.20 -11.66
CA MET A 558 20.02 -13.10 -12.45
C MET A 558 20.74 -13.79 -13.62
N THR A 559 21.89 -13.23 -14.04
CA THR A 559 22.73 -13.75 -15.13
C THR A 559 24.00 -14.46 -14.65
N GLU A 560 24.25 -14.50 -13.34
CA GLU A 560 25.52 -14.98 -12.74
C GLU A 560 25.27 -16.09 -11.70
N PHE A 561 24.64 -17.19 -12.12
CA PHE A 561 24.14 -18.27 -11.24
C PHE A 561 25.16 -18.84 -10.25
N GLU A 562 26.38 -19.13 -10.70
CA GLU A 562 27.43 -19.71 -9.87
C GLU A 562 27.94 -18.71 -8.84
N ALA A 563 28.15 -17.45 -9.25
CA ALA A 563 28.54 -16.37 -8.37
C ALA A 563 27.43 -16.02 -7.35
N ALA A 564 26.17 -16.06 -7.76
CA ALA A 564 25.02 -15.88 -6.87
C ALA A 564 24.96 -17.00 -5.83
N THR A 565 25.22 -18.25 -6.22
CA THR A 565 25.28 -19.39 -5.30
C THR A 565 26.43 -19.24 -4.30
N GLN A 566 27.61 -18.84 -4.76
CA GLN A 566 28.76 -18.61 -3.88
C GLN A 566 28.50 -17.46 -2.90
N LYS A 567 28.00 -16.33 -3.40
CA LYS A 567 27.63 -15.19 -2.56
C LYS A 567 26.59 -15.56 -1.51
N ALA A 568 25.60 -16.40 -1.84
CA ALA A 568 24.62 -16.88 -0.86
C ALA A 568 25.27 -17.70 0.26
N LYS A 569 26.25 -18.57 -0.05
CA LYS A 569 27.03 -19.29 0.96
C LYS A 569 27.79 -18.32 1.87
N ASP A 570 28.48 -17.35 1.27
CA ASP A 570 29.28 -16.36 2.02
C ASP A 570 28.40 -15.54 2.97
N LEU A 571 27.27 -15.04 2.49
CA LEU A 571 26.32 -14.25 3.30
C LEU A 571 25.81 -15.04 4.51
N ILE A 572 25.45 -16.32 4.32
CA ILE A 572 24.94 -17.15 5.41
C ILE A 572 26.05 -17.51 6.39
N GLU A 573 27.25 -17.81 5.90
CA GLU A 573 28.40 -18.12 6.76
C GLU A 573 28.81 -16.94 7.64
N MET A 574 28.84 -15.72 7.09
CA MET A 574 29.04 -14.49 7.85
C MET A 574 27.98 -14.36 8.95
N ALA A 575 26.70 -14.62 8.62
CA ALA A 575 25.62 -14.57 9.60
C ALA A 575 25.71 -15.67 10.67
N VAL A 576 26.19 -16.86 10.33
CA VAL A 576 26.49 -17.93 11.29
C VAL A 576 27.58 -17.46 12.26
N ALA A 577 28.64 -16.83 11.76
CA ALA A 577 29.71 -16.28 12.58
C ALA A 577 29.21 -15.20 13.56
N LYS A 578 28.39 -14.25 13.08
CA LYS A 578 27.70 -13.26 13.93
C LYS A 578 26.80 -13.93 14.98
N SER A 579 26.01 -14.91 14.57
CA SER A 579 25.00 -15.57 15.41
C SER A 579 25.59 -16.29 16.63
N ARG A 580 26.85 -16.74 16.54
CA ARG A 580 27.58 -17.32 17.69
C ARG A 580 27.77 -16.31 18.82
N LEU A 581 27.79 -15.02 18.51
CA LEU A 581 28.07 -13.92 19.44
C LEU A 581 26.82 -13.12 19.83
N LEU A 582 25.64 -13.45 19.27
CA LEU A 582 24.38 -12.81 19.65
C LEU A 582 24.06 -13.04 21.13
N LYS A 583 23.49 -12.03 21.78
CA LYS A 583 23.12 -12.01 23.20
C LYS A 583 21.61 -11.73 23.31
N PRO A 584 20.90 -12.33 24.29
CA PRO A 584 19.50 -11.98 24.51
C PRO A 584 19.41 -10.52 24.98
N LEU A 585 18.48 -9.75 24.40
CA LEU A 585 18.26 -8.36 24.77
C LEU A 585 16.86 -8.18 25.38
N LYS A 586 16.73 -7.14 26.21
CA LYS A 586 15.47 -6.74 26.82
C LYS A 586 14.96 -5.47 26.16
N GLU A 587 13.66 -5.39 26.01
CA GLU A 587 12.98 -4.19 25.58
C GLU A 587 12.52 -3.37 26.79
N GLU A 588 12.40 -2.06 26.60
CA GLU A 588 11.90 -1.13 27.61
C GLU A 588 10.49 -0.64 27.26
N LEU A 589 9.72 -0.31 28.29
CA LEU A 589 8.39 0.30 28.15
C LEU A 589 8.51 1.81 28.27
N LEU A 590 7.97 2.53 27.29
CA LEU A 590 7.92 3.99 27.27
C LEU A 590 6.49 4.48 27.38
N GLU A 591 6.27 5.47 28.26
CA GLU A 591 4.98 6.15 28.37
C GLU A 591 4.73 7.08 27.17
N ILE A 592 3.48 7.13 26.73
CA ILE A 592 3.01 7.97 25.63
C ILE A 592 2.19 9.12 26.19
N THR A 593 2.61 10.35 25.91
CA THR A 593 1.80 11.54 26.15
C THR A 593 0.59 11.52 25.21
N PRO A 594 -0.67 11.58 25.70
CA PRO A 594 -1.88 11.42 24.87
C PRO A 594 -2.26 12.72 24.12
N THR A 595 -1.28 13.35 23.48
CA THR A 595 -1.42 14.61 22.74
C THR A 595 -0.96 14.45 21.29
N ALA A 596 -1.57 15.19 20.38
CA ALA A 596 -1.20 15.18 18.97
C ALA A 596 -0.92 16.59 18.42
N LEU A 597 0.03 16.68 17.49
CA LEU A 597 0.32 17.90 16.74
C LEU A 597 -0.01 17.68 15.26
N ILE A 598 -0.79 18.59 14.68
CA ILE A 598 -1.09 18.65 13.26
C ILE A 598 -0.36 19.85 12.66
N ILE A 599 0.51 19.60 11.69
CA ILE A 599 1.25 20.64 10.97
C ILE A 599 0.55 20.92 9.64
N GLY A 600 -0.19 22.03 9.56
CA GLY A 600 -0.99 22.46 8.42
C GLY A 600 -2.50 22.44 8.71
N GLY A 601 -3.16 23.59 8.53
CA GLY A 601 -4.58 23.82 8.78
C GLY A 601 -5.46 23.74 7.52
N GLY A 602 -5.04 22.99 6.51
CA GLY A 602 -5.87 22.64 5.34
C GLY A 602 -6.92 21.57 5.65
N ILE A 603 -7.80 21.23 4.70
CA ILE A 603 -8.89 20.25 4.91
C ILE A 603 -8.41 18.90 5.48
N ALA A 604 -7.23 18.42 5.07
CA ALA A 604 -6.64 17.19 5.59
C ALA A 604 -6.22 17.33 7.07
N GLY A 605 -5.57 18.43 7.43
CA GLY A 605 -5.17 18.69 8.81
C GLY A 605 -6.37 18.89 9.73
N LEU A 606 -7.36 19.69 9.31
CA LEU A 606 -8.59 19.90 10.06
C LEU A 606 -9.39 18.61 10.28
N THR A 607 -9.48 17.76 9.26
CA THR A 607 -10.14 16.44 9.37
C THR A 607 -9.40 15.56 10.37
N SER A 608 -8.07 15.50 10.31
CA SER A 608 -7.25 14.70 11.23
C SER A 608 -7.41 15.19 12.67
N ALA A 609 -7.42 16.52 12.86
CA ALA A 609 -7.61 17.14 14.17
C ALA A 609 -8.98 16.81 14.78
N LEU A 610 -10.06 16.94 13.98
CA LEU A 610 -11.41 16.58 14.41
C LEU A 610 -11.53 15.11 14.79
N ASN A 611 -10.93 14.22 14.01
CA ASN A 611 -10.96 12.79 14.29
C ASN A 611 -10.30 12.47 15.65
N LEU A 612 -9.07 12.92 15.87
CA LEU A 612 -8.34 12.71 17.13
C LEU A 612 -9.05 13.34 18.34
N ALA A 613 -9.53 14.58 18.18
CA ALA A 613 -10.24 15.29 19.23
C ALA A 613 -11.58 14.63 19.61
N ASN A 614 -12.30 14.08 18.63
CA ASN A 614 -13.55 13.35 18.88
C ASN A 614 -13.32 11.97 19.52
N GLN A 615 -12.11 11.42 19.43
CA GLN A 615 -11.69 10.27 20.24
C GLN A 615 -11.27 10.67 21.67
N GLY A 616 -11.17 11.97 21.97
CA GLY A 616 -10.83 12.50 23.29
C GLY A 616 -9.37 12.90 23.49
N PHE A 617 -8.56 12.93 22.44
CA PHE A 617 -7.15 13.34 22.52
C PHE A 617 -6.98 14.85 22.35
N GLN A 618 -6.16 15.45 23.22
CA GLN A 618 -5.81 16.85 23.07
C GLN A 618 -4.96 17.04 21.81
N THR A 619 -5.41 17.93 20.92
CA THR A 619 -4.84 18.11 19.59
C THR A 619 -4.49 19.57 19.33
N TYR A 620 -3.29 19.81 18.84
CA TYR A 620 -2.79 21.12 18.47
C TYR A 620 -2.70 21.23 16.96
N VAL A 621 -3.23 22.31 16.37
CA VAL A 621 -3.11 22.60 14.93
C VAL A 621 -2.21 23.81 14.75
N VAL A 622 -1.13 23.66 14.01
CA VAL A 622 -0.21 24.73 13.64
C VAL A 622 -0.44 25.09 12.18
N GLU A 623 -0.83 26.33 11.92
CA GLU A 623 -1.07 26.89 10.60
C GLU A 623 -0.16 28.10 10.40
N LYS A 624 0.56 28.11 9.28
CA LYS A 624 1.49 29.18 8.93
C LYS A 624 0.76 30.46 8.51
N GLU A 625 -0.43 30.32 7.94
CA GLU A 625 -1.24 31.43 7.46
C GLU A 625 -2.11 32.05 8.57
N LYS A 626 -2.68 33.22 8.27
CA LYS A 626 -3.65 33.94 9.11
C LYS A 626 -5.01 33.26 9.23
N PHE A 627 -5.29 32.28 8.38
CA PHE A 627 -6.59 31.64 8.28
C PHE A 627 -6.45 30.15 7.96
N LEU A 628 -7.39 29.35 8.46
CA LEU A 628 -7.50 27.93 8.15
C LEU A 628 -8.07 27.69 6.74
N GLY A 629 -7.82 26.50 6.19
CA GLY A 629 -8.48 25.96 5.00
C GLY A 629 -7.58 25.64 3.82
N GLY A 630 -6.35 26.17 3.80
CA GLY A 630 -5.39 25.95 2.71
C GLY A 630 -6.00 26.25 1.33
N ASN A 631 -5.69 25.42 0.33
CA ASN A 631 -6.14 25.62 -1.05
C ASN A 631 -7.67 25.65 -1.24
N LEU A 632 -8.43 25.07 -0.31
CA LEU A 632 -9.90 25.07 -0.37
C LEU A 632 -10.49 26.50 -0.29
N ASN A 633 -9.75 27.45 0.31
CA ASN A 633 -10.14 28.86 0.32
C ASN A 633 -10.20 29.48 -1.08
N TYR A 634 -9.46 28.94 -2.05
CA TYR A 634 -9.35 29.52 -3.39
C TYR A 634 -10.25 28.82 -4.42
N LEU A 635 -10.85 27.68 -4.07
CA LEU A 635 -11.77 26.96 -4.95
C LEU A 635 -13.17 27.57 -4.89
N ASN A 636 -13.86 27.59 -6.04
CA ASN A 636 -15.26 27.98 -6.14
C ASN A 636 -16.17 26.79 -5.82
N LYS A 637 -16.22 25.81 -6.72
CA LYS A 637 -17.01 24.57 -6.59
C LYS A 637 -16.14 23.33 -6.60
N LEU A 638 -16.62 22.23 -6.02
CA LEU A 638 -15.92 20.94 -5.96
C LEU A 638 -16.40 19.97 -7.03
N TYR A 639 -15.48 19.31 -7.72
CA TYR A 639 -15.82 18.20 -8.64
C TYR A 639 -15.80 16.86 -7.88
N PRO A 640 -16.63 15.89 -8.25
CA PRO A 640 -17.64 15.90 -9.33
C PRO A 640 -19.03 16.38 -8.87
N ILE A 641 -19.18 16.78 -7.61
CA ILE A 641 -20.48 17.04 -6.96
C ILE A 641 -21.07 18.44 -7.21
N HIS A 642 -20.26 19.40 -7.71
CA HIS A 642 -20.63 20.80 -7.97
C HIS A 642 -21.15 21.58 -6.76
N GLU A 643 -20.81 21.14 -5.55
CA GLU A 643 -21.07 21.88 -4.32
C GLU A 643 -20.07 23.01 -4.14
N ASP A 644 -20.49 24.10 -3.49
CA ASP A 644 -19.61 25.22 -3.16
C ASP A 644 -18.56 24.78 -2.14
N ALA A 645 -17.29 25.04 -2.44
CA ALA A 645 -16.16 24.66 -1.60
C ALA A 645 -16.22 25.29 -0.20
N SER A 646 -16.85 26.47 -0.08
CA SER A 646 -17.07 27.17 1.19
C SER A 646 -17.96 26.38 2.16
N ILE A 647 -18.94 25.61 1.66
CA ILE A 647 -19.87 24.86 2.52
C ILE A 647 -19.10 23.83 3.36
N LEU A 648 -18.27 23.01 2.70
CA LEU A 648 -17.41 22.05 3.39
C LEU A 648 -16.45 22.75 4.36
N LEU A 649 -15.81 23.82 3.89
CA LEU A 649 -14.75 24.48 4.64
C LEU A 649 -15.29 25.14 5.91
N GLU A 650 -16.34 25.95 5.81
CA GLU A 650 -16.89 26.68 6.95
C GLU A 650 -17.51 25.74 7.97
N LYS A 651 -18.22 24.69 7.53
CA LYS A 651 -18.68 23.63 8.42
C LYS A 651 -17.54 22.98 9.19
N THR A 652 -16.42 22.69 8.52
CA THR A 652 -15.26 22.05 9.16
C THR A 652 -14.55 23.00 10.14
N LYS A 653 -14.36 24.27 9.76
CA LYS A 653 -13.80 25.30 10.65
C LYS A 653 -14.65 25.48 11.90
N GLU A 654 -15.96 25.55 11.75
CA GLU A 654 -16.90 25.69 12.87
C GLU A 654 -16.74 24.52 13.86
N LEU A 655 -16.71 23.28 13.35
CA LEU A 655 -16.51 22.10 14.18
C LEU A 655 -15.16 22.13 14.92
N VAL A 656 -14.10 22.57 14.24
CA VAL A 656 -12.75 22.66 14.82
C VAL A 656 -12.71 23.69 15.93
N LEU A 657 -13.19 24.90 15.67
CA LEU A 657 -13.14 26.02 16.61
C LEU A 657 -14.05 25.81 17.83
N LYS A 658 -15.14 25.03 17.69
CA LYS A 658 -16.03 24.67 18.81
C LYS A 658 -15.50 23.49 19.64
N ASN A 659 -14.54 22.71 19.15
CA ASN A 659 -14.07 21.52 19.85
C ASN A 659 -13.08 21.88 20.96
N LYS A 660 -13.44 21.61 22.21
CA LYS A 660 -12.63 21.90 23.42
C LYS A 660 -11.27 21.19 23.46
N HIS A 661 -11.10 20.11 22.70
CA HIS A 661 -9.85 19.34 22.63
C HIS A 661 -8.94 19.81 21.51
N ILE A 662 -9.33 20.83 20.72
CA ILE A 662 -8.50 21.38 19.66
C ILE A 662 -8.04 22.78 20.04
N GLN A 663 -6.73 23.00 19.97
CA GLN A 663 -6.14 24.33 20.07
C GLN A 663 -5.44 24.69 18.76
N VAL A 664 -5.77 25.85 18.21
CA VAL A 664 -5.25 26.34 16.92
C VAL A 664 -4.23 27.45 17.15
N PHE A 665 -3.07 27.32 16.51
CA PHE A 665 -2.02 28.31 16.43
C PHE A 665 -1.91 28.80 14.98
N LEU A 666 -2.42 29.99 14.70
CA LEU A 666 -2.32 30.67 13.40
C LEU A 666 -1.03 31.50 13.33
N GLU A 667 -0.58 31.83 12.12
CA GLU A 667 0.69 32.55 11.91
C GLU A 667 1.85 31.92 12.71
N SER A 668 1.88 30.59 12.71
CA SER A 668 2.73 29.81 13.59
C SER A 668 3.49 28.74 12.81
N GLU A 669 4.71 28.46 13.24
CA GLU A 669 5.53 27.36 12.72
C GLU A 669 6.03 26.48 13.87
N ALA A 670 6.07 25.18 13.64
CA ALA A 670 6.71 24.24 14.55
C ALA A 670 8.23 24.29 14.34
N LYS A 671 8.98 24.50 15.43
CA LYS A 671 10.44 24.59 15.46
C LYS A 671 11.01 23.71 16.57
N ASN A 672 12.31 23.42 16.48
CA ASN A 672 13.06 22.68 17.50
C ASN A 672 12.46 21.31 17.87
N ILE A 673 11.94 20.57 16.88
CA ILE A 673 11.33 19.26 17.10
C ILE A 673 12.40 18.27 17.62
N LYS A 674 12.32 17.92 18.90
CA LYS A 674 13.23 17.00 19.58
C LYS A 674 12.44 15.91 20.31
N GLY A 675 13.09 14.80 20.64
CA GLY A 675 12.46 13.67 21.33
C GLY A 675 12.10 12.53 20.39
N TYR A 676 11.14 11.73 20.82
CA TYR A 676 10.77 10.44 20.22
C TYR A 676 9.26 10.23 20.36
N ILE A 677 8.75 9.20 19.69
CA ILE A 677 7.34 8.79 19.78
C ILE A 677 6.85 8.77 21.24
N GLY A 678 5.76 9.47 21.50
CA GLY A 678 5.18 9.64 22.82
C GLY A 678 5.66 10.86 23.60
N ASN A 679 6.83 11.41 23.29
CA ASN A 679 7.50 12.44 24.09
C ASN A 679 8.31 13.41 23.20
N TYR A 680 7.65 13.99 22.19
CA TYR A 680 8.24 15.05 21.38
C TYR A 680 8.13 16.40 22.09
N SER A 681 9.25 17.10 22.26
CA SER A 681 9.28 18.50 22.70
C SER A 681 9.35 19.40 21.47
N ILE A 682 8.37 20.30 21.32
CA ILE A 682 8.21 21.14 20.13
C ILE A 682 7.92 22.57 20.55
N SER A 683 8.68 23.53 20.01
CA SER A 683 8.43 24.95 20.21
C SER A 683 7.56 25.47 19.06
N VAL A 684 6.39 26.02 19.39
CA VAL A 684 5.51 26.70 18.44
C VAL A 684 5.65 28.20 18.66
N ALA A 685 6.21 28.90 17.68
CA ALA A 685 6.42 30.35 17.77
C ALA A 685 5.36 31.09 16.94
N ASN A 686 4.82 32.16 17.50
CA ASN A 686 3.91 33.09 16.82
C ASN A 686 4.10 34.53 17.29
N SER A 687 3.29 35.46 16.77
CA SER A 687 3.33 36.88 17.15
C SER A 687 3.01 37.16 18.63
N LYS A 688 2.45 36.19 19.36
CA LYS A 688 2.07 36.28 20.78
C LYS A 688 3.09 35.64 21.73
N GLY A 689 4.07 34.90 21.23
CA GLY A 689 5.12 34.28 22.03
C GLY A 689 5.58 32.91 21.50
N VAL A 690 6.43 32.26 22.28
CA VAL A 690 6.88 30.87 22.04
C VAL A 690 6.15 29.96 23.02
N HIS A 691 5.54 28.89 22.51
CA HIS A 691 4.85 27.87 23.28
C HIS A 691 5.60 26.55 23.17
N ASP A 692 6.14 26.04 24.27
CA ASP A 692 6.75 24.71 24.31
C ASP A 692 5.69 23.66 24.63
N LEU A 693 5.53 22.69 23.72
CA LEU A 693 4.51 21.65 23.78
C LEU A 693 5.17 20.27 23.87
N THR A 694 4.60 19.41 24.72
CA THR A 694 4.92 17.97 24.74
C THR A 694 3.88 17.21 23.95
N ILE A 695 4.33 16.49 22.92
CA ILE A 695 3.51 15.88 21.87
C ILE A 695 3.76 14.38 21.80
N GLY A 696 2.70 13.58 21.83
CA GLY A 696 2.79 12.13 21.62
C GLY A 696 3.04 11.74 20.17
N THR A 697 2.21 12.26 19.27
CA THR A 697 2.27 11.95 17.83
C THR A 697 2.15 13.19 16.96
N ILE A 698 2.77 13.18 15.78
CA ILE A 698 2.77 14.30 14.83
C ILE A 698 2.12 13.85 13.52
N ILE A 699 1.22 14.65 12.95
CA ILE A 699 0.67 14.46 11.61
C ILE A 699 1.04 15.64 10.72
N VAL A 700 1.71 15.35 9.62
CA VAL A 700 2.15 16.33 8.62
C VAL A 700 1.08 16.46 7.53
N ALA A 701 0.46 17.64 7.44
CA ALA A 701 -0.64 17.97 6.54
C ALA A 701 -0.42 19.32 5.83
N THR A 702 0.84 19.65 5.51
CA THR A 702 1.28 20.93 4.92
C THR A 702 0.67 21.26 3.55
N GLY A 703 0.06 20.28 2.89
CA GLY A 703 -0.52 20.44 1.56
C GLY A 703 0.53 20.63 0.47
N GLY A 704 0.13 21.31 -0.61
CA GLY A 704 0.98 21.68 -1.73
C GLY A 704 0.46 22.97 -2.36
N GLN A 705 1.19 23.50 -3.32
CA GLN A 705 0.88 24.79 -3.95
C GLN A 705 0.79 24.69 -5.47
N GLU A 706 0.14 25.66 -6.10
CA GLU A 706 0.05 25.72 -7.55
C GLU A 706 1.41 26.09 -8.17
N PHE A 707 1.85 25.35 -9.19
CA PHE A 707 2.98 25.75 -10.00
C PHE A 707 2.62 26.98 -10.85
N LYS A 708 3.40 28.07 -10.72
CA LYS A 708 3.26 29.28 -11.55
C LYS A 708 4.14 29.17 -12.80
N PRO A 709 3.57 29.09 -14.02
CA PRO A 709 4.30 28.70 -15.23
C PRO A 709 4.95 29.91 -15.92
N LYS A 710 5.77 30.68 -15.18
CA LYS A 710 6.41 31.91 -15.71
C LYS A 710 7.21 31.61 -16.97
N GLY A 711 6.93 32.36 -18.04
CA GLY A 711 7.58 32.23 -19.35
C GLY A 711 7.00 31.13 -20.25
N LEU A 712 6.11 30.28 -19.74
CA LEU A 712 5.43 29.26 -20.56
C LEU A 712 4.08 29.80 -21.04
N PHE A 713 3.74 29.54 -22.30
CA PHE A 713 2.45 29.92 -22.88
C PHE A 713 2.06 31.39 -22.65
N GLN A 714 3.05 32.30 -22.71
CA GLN A 714 2.92 33.74 -22.45
C GLN A 714 2.58 34.15 -21.00
N TYR A 715 2.54 33.22 -20.05
CA TYR A 715 2.23 33.55 -18.65
C TYR A 715 3.37 34.33 -17.98
N ASN A 716 3.05 35.49 -17.41
CA ASN A 716 4.00 36.32 -16.65
C ASN A 716 3.43 36.84 -15.32
N GLY A 717 2.23 36.38 -14.92
CA GLY A 717 1.52 36.82 -13.72
C GLY A 717 0.92 38.23 -13.77
N LYS A 718 1.08 38.96 -14.89
CA LYS A 718 0.51 40.29 -15.13
C LYS A 718 -0.51 40.32 -16.26
N ASN A 719 -0.46 39.36 -17.19
CA ASN A 719 -1.44 39.21 -18.27
C ASN A 719 -2.86 39.12 -17.72
N LYS A 720 -3.82 39.81 -18.36
CA LYS A 720 -5.23 39.74 -17.93
C LYS A 720 -5.91 38.48 -18.45
N ASN A 721 -5.46 38.00 -19.61
CA ASN A 721 -6.11 36.96 -20.41
C ASN A 721 -5.24 35.69 -20.59
N VAL A 722 -4.17 35.54 -19.81
CA VAL A 722 -3.45 34.26 -19.63
C VAL A 722 -3.36 34.00 -18.14
N ILE A 723 -4.17 33.06 -17.66
CA ILE A 723 -4.34 32.78 -16.24
C ILE A 723 -4.19 31.29 -15.94
N THR A 724 -3.93 30.95 -14.69
CA THR A 724 -3.97 29.56 -14.24
C THR A 724 -5.39 29.10 -13.89
N GLN A 725 -5.60 27.79 -13.72
CA GLN A 725 -6.87 27.27 -13.23
C GLN A 725 -7.26 27.83 -11.87
N LEU A 726 -6.31 27.97 -10.93
CA LEU A 726 -6.63 28.51 -9.60
C LEU A 726 -7.01 30.00 -9.67
N GLU A 727 -6.38 30.77 -10.55
CA GLU A 727 -6.75 32.17 -10.81
C GLU A 727 -8.15 32.27 -11.44
N LEU A 728 -8.52 31.32 -12.32
CA LEU A 728 -9.88 31.21 -12.81
C LEU A 728 -10.87 30.89 -11.68
N GLU A 729 -10.57 29.93 -10.80
CA GLU A 729 -11.43 29.64 -9.62
C GLU A 729 -11.71 30.89 -8.79
N GLN A 730 -10.68 31.70 -8.52
CA GLN A 730 -10.81 32.92 -7.75
C GLN A 730 -11.69 33.96 -8.47
N LYS A 731 -11.53 34.12 -9.78
CA LYS A 731 -12.43 34.97 -10.59
C LYS A 731 -13.88 34.51 -10.53
N LEU A 732 -14.10 33.20 -10.64
CA LEU A 732 -15.44 32.60 -10.58
C LEU A 732 -16.07 32.75 -9.18
N LYS A 733 -15.27 32.57 -8.13
CA LYS A 733 -15.70 32.71 -6.73
C LYS A 733 -16.10 34.13 -6.35
N ASN A 734 -15.41 35.14 -6.88
CA ASN A 734 -15.70 36.55 -6.60
C ASN A 734 -17.03 37.03 -7.22
N GLY A 735 -17.69 36.22 -8.07
CA GLY A 735 -19.03 36.49 -8.60
C GLY A 735 -19.14 37.61 -9.64
N ALA A 736 -18.11 38.46 -9.80
CA ALA A 736 -18.08 39.51 -10.81
C ALA A 736 -17.98 38.90 -12.23
N LYS A 737 -19.00 39.09 -13.06
CA LYS A 737 -19.07 38.53 -14.43
C LYS A 737 -18.52 39.44 -15.53
N ALA A 738 -18.23 40.70 -15.21
CA ALA A 738 -17.80 41.71 -16.18
C ALA A 738 -16.55 41.31 -16.98
N TRP A 739 -15.66 40.48 -16.40
CA TRP A 739 -14.47 40.02 -17.11
C TRP A 739 -14.78 39.04 -18.26
N LEU A 740 -15.95 38.38 -18.25
CA LEU A 740 -16.35 37.39 -19.25
C LEU A 740 -17.14 38.02 -20.42
N GLU A 741 -17.67 39.22 -20.26
CA GLU A 741 -18.55 39.88 -21.25
C GLU A 741 -17.89 39.94 -22.64
N ASN A 742 -16.62 40.36 -22.69
CA ASN A 742 -15.83 40.52 -23.92
C ASN A 742 -15.02 39.27 -24.32
N ILE A 743 -15.23 38.14 -23.66
CA ILE A 743 -14.54 36.87 -23.95
C ILE A 743 -15.50 35.98 -24.74
N ASN A 744 -15.19 35.71 -26.00
CA ASN A 744 -16.01 34.85 -26.86
C ASN A 744 -15.44 33.43 -26.94
N ARG A 745 -14.12 33.29 -26.78
CA ARG A 745 -13.44 31.99 -26.78
C ARG A 745 -12.48 31.83 -25.59
N VAL A 746 -12.57 30.68 -24.94
CA VAL A 746 -11.64 30.23 -23.89
C VAL A 746 -10.91 28.98 -24.35
N THR A 747 -9.58 28.99 -24.23
CA THR A 747 -8.74 27.82 -24.50
C THR A 747 -8.07 27.35 -23.22
N THR A 748 -8.40 26.14 -22.78
CA THR A 748 -7.75 25.49 -21.64
C THR A 748 -6.63 24.57 -22.11
N ILE A 749 -5.42 24.75 -21.60
CA ILE A 749 -4.27 23.89 -21.88
C ILE A 749 -4.01 23.01 -20.66
N LEU A 750 -4.14 21.69 -20.82
CA LEU A 750 -3.85 20.73 -19.75
C LEU A 750 -2.36 20.39 -19.68
N CYS A 751 -1.91 19.92 -18.52
CA CYS A 751 -0.55 19.38 -18.33
C CYS A 751 0.58 20.38 -18.61
N VAL A 752 0.34 21.66 -18.31
CA VAL A 752 1.35 22.71 -18.45
C VAL A 752 2.52 22.42 -17.50
N ASN A 753 3.68 22.12 -18.06
CA ASN A 753 4.90 21.69 -17.35
C ASN A 753 4.79 20.37 -16.54
N ALA A 754 3.73 19.58 -16.74
CA ALA A 754 3.55 18.28 -16.07
C ALA A 754 3.71 17.11 -17.05
N ARG A 755 4.00 15.91 -16.51
CA ARG A 755 4.22 14.67 -17.29
C ARG A 755 5.21 14.87 -18.45
N GLN A 756 6.32 15.54 -18.17
CA GLN A 756 7.39 15.83 -19.13
C GLN A 756 8.44 14.70 -19.12
N LYS A 757 9.28 14.64 -20.17
CA LYS A 757 10.49 13.82 -20.14
C LYS A 757 11.47 14.37 -19.10
N GLU A 758 12.31 13.50 -18.54
CA GLU A 758 13.32 13.89 -17.56
C GLU A 758 14.21 15.03 -18.09
N GLY A 759 14.49 16.01 -17.24
CA GLY A 759 15.25 17.21 -17.59
C GLY A 759 14.47 18.31 -18.34
N LYS A 760 13.23 18.07 -18.80
CA LYS A 760 12.42 19.07 -19.53
C LYS A 760 11.30 19.73 -18.72
N GLY A 761 11.00 19.22 -17.53
CA GLY A 761 9.95 19.74 -16.64
C GLY A 761 9.58 18.73 -15.56
N LEU A 762 8.39 18.86 -14.97
CA LEU A 762 7.95 17.92 -13.93
C LEU A 762 7.48 16.62 -14.59
N THR A 763 8.06 15.50 -14.16
CA THR A 763 7.82 14.17 -14.74
C THR A 763 6.50 13.55 -14.31
N TYR A 764 5.89 14.07 -13.25
CA TYR A 764 4.73 13.45 -12.63
C TYR A 764 3.38 14.04 -13.07
N CYS A 765 2.31 13.32 -12.75
CA CYS A 765 0.93 13.78 -12.85
C CYS A 765 0.41 14.31 -11.50
N SER A 766 -0.26 15.47 -11.51
CA SER A 766 -0.87 16.06 -10.30
C SER A 766 -2.30 15.60 -10.00
N ASN A 767 -2.89 14.70 -10.81
CA ASN A 767 -4.23 14.10 -10.63
C ASN A 767 -5.43 15.08 -10.71
N THR A 768 -5.35 16.27 -10.11
CA THR A 768 -6.47 17.20 -9.93
C THR A 768 -6.73 18.14 -11.11
N CYS A 769 -5.72 18.39 -11.95
CA CYS A 769 -5.79 19.38 -13.03
C CYS A 769 -6.92 19.09 -14.04
N CYS A 770 -7.08 17.83 -14.43
CA CYS A 770 -8.12 17.43 -15.39
C CYS A 770 -9.53 17.62 -14.81
N GLY A 771 -9.74 17.22 -13.55
CA GLY A 771 -11.04 17.34 -12.87
C GLY A 771 -11.47 18.79 -12.69
N ASN A 772 -10.55 19.67 -12.26
CA ASN A 772 -10.82 21.10 -12.13
C ASN A 772 -11.12 21.75 -13.49
N ALA A 773 -10.34 21.42 -14.53
CA ALA A 773 -10.58 21.93 -15.86
C ALA A 773 -11.97 21.55 -16.40
N ILE A 774 -12.32 20.25 -16.33
CA ILE A 774 -13.61 19.74 -16.81
C ILE A 774 -14.77 20.37 -16.03
N LYS A 775 -14.59 20.62 -14.74
CA LYS A 775 -15.57 21.35 -13.93
C LYS A 775 -15.77 22.78 -14.38
N ASN A 776 -14.69 23.50 -14.61
CA ASN A 776 -14.76 24.90 -15.00
C ASN A 776 -15.37 25.10 -16.39
N ILE A 777 -15.24 24.14 -17.31
CA ILE A 777 -15.94 24.16 -18.60
C ILE A 777 -17.45 24.32 -18.41
N SER A 778 -18.06 23.45 -17.59
CA SER A 778 -19.51 23.48 -17.31
C SER A 778 -19.93 24.83 -16.75
N PHE A 779 -19.19 25.31 -15.75
CA PHE A 779 -19.53 26.55 -15.07
C PHE A 779 -19.41 27.77 -15.98
N LEU A 780 -18.40 27.80 -16.86
CA LEU A 780 -18.25 28.85 -17.86
C LEU A 780 -19.42 28.84 -18.87
N ARG A 781 -19.89 27.67 -19.30
CA ARG A 781 -21.05 27.53 -20.19
C ARG A 781 -22.37 27.90 -19.51
N GLU A 782 -22.51 27.61 -18.22
CA GLU A 782 -23.65 28.08 -17.41
C GLU A 782 -23.66 29.61 -17.29
N LEU A 783 -22.49 30.25 -17.20
CA LEU A 783 -22.37 31.70 -17.15
C LEU A 783 -22.57 32.38 -18.51
N LYS A 784 -22.10 31.77 -19.60
CA LYS A 784 -22.20 32.30 -20.97
C LYS A 784 -22.45 31.14 -21.97
N PRO A 785 -23.71 30.81 -22.29
CA PRO A 785 -24.08 29.65 -23.13
C PRO A 785 -23.57 29.68 -24.58
N GLU A 786 -23.16 30.84 -25.09
CA GLU A 786 -22.56 31.03 -26.41
C GLU A 786 -21.03 30.96 -26.40
N LEU A 787 -20.41 30.83 -25.22
CA LEU A 787 -18.96 30.81 -25.08
C LEU A 787 -18.36 29.58 -25.75
N GLU A 788 -17.43 29.80 -26.67
CA GLU A 788 -16.67 28.73 -27.30
C GLU A 788 -15.55 28.28 -26.37
N ILE A 789 -15.50 26.98 -26.08
CA ILE A 789 -14.50 26.41 -25.18
C ILE A 789 -13.72 25.33 -25.91
N ILE A 790 -12.40 25.46 -25.90
CA ILE A 790 -11.46 24.51 -26.48
C ILE A 790 -10.55 23.98 -25.38
N VAL A 791 -10.34 22.66 -25.33
CA VAL A 791 -9.48 21.99 -24.37
C VAL A 791 -8.36 21.27 -25.11
N LEU A 792 -7.13 21.69 -24.87
CA LEU A 792 -5.93 21.01 -25.35
C LEU A 792 -5.46 20.01 -24.31
N TYR A 793 -5.36 18.73 -24.67
CA TYR A 793 -5.02 17.65 -23.73
C TYR A 793 -4.10 16.59 -24.35
N ARG A 794 -3.47 15.73 -23.52
CA ARG A 794 -2.80 14.50 -24.00
C ARG A 794 -3.65 13.28 -23.64
N ASP A 795 -3.56 12.85 -22.39
CA ASP A 795 -4.51 11.93 -21.75
C ASP A 795 -5.27 12.60 -20.61
N LEU A 796 -6.52 12.20 -20.40
CA LEU A 796 -7.37 12.66 -19.30
C LEU A 796 -7.32 11.71 -18.10
N GLN A 797 -6.98 12.25 -16.93
CA GLN A 797 -6.87 11.52 -15.67
C GLN A 797 -8.21 11.46 -14.92
N MET A 798 -9.24 10.91 -15.56
CA MET A 798 -10.60 10.80 -15.00
C MET A 798 -10.89 9.39 -14.46
N ALA A 799 -9.97 8.83 -13.67
CA ALA A 799 -10.13 7.50 -13.05
C ALA A 799 -11.28 7.49 -12.01
N LYS A 800 -11.75 6.31 -11.61
CA LYS A 800 -12.89 6.05 -10.70
C LYS A 800 -14.27 6.15 -11.35
N LYS A 801 -15.26 5.55 -10.68
CA LYS A 801 -16.63 5.37 -11.18
C LYS A 801 -17.33 6.68 -11.56
N LYS A 802 -17.32 7.67 -10.64
CA LYS A 802 -18.04 8.93 -10.82
C LYS A 802 -17.37 9.88 -11.83
N TYR A 803 -16.05 9.77 -12.05
CA TYR A 803 -15.32 10.76 -12.87
C TYR A 803 -15.45 10.49 -14.36
N GLU A 804 -15.60 9.22 -14.79
CA GLU A 804 -15.80 8.90 -16.21
C GLU A 804 -17.16 9.39 -16.71
N GLU A 805 -18.22 9.12 -15.96
CA GLU A 805 -19.57 9.62 -16.25
C GLU A 805 -19.59 11.15 -16.27
N TYR A 806 -18.97 11.76 -15.25
CA TYR A 806 -18.85 13.20 -15.16
C TYR A 806 -18.20 13.79 -16.41
N TYR A 807 -17.06 13.25 -16.83
CA TYR A 807 -16.38 13.66 -18.06
C TYR A 807 -17.26 13.46 -19.29
N ARG A 808 -17.91 12.31 -19.46
CA ARG A 808 -18.77 12.03 -20.63
C ARG A 808 -19.89 13.05 -20.76
N ASN A 809 -20.49 13.43 -19.64
CA ASN A 809 -21.57 14.42 -19.60
C ASN A 809 -21.07 15.82 -19.97
N ARG A 810 -19.87 16.20 -19.52
CA ARG A 810 -19.27 17.52 -19.79
C ARG A 810 -18.55 17.63 -21.14
N ARG A 811 -18.17 16.51 -21.76
CA ARG A 811 -17.43 16.52 -23.04
C ARG A 811 -18.20 17.23 -24.15
N LYS A 812 -19.53 17.26 -24.08
CA LYS A 812 -20.40 17.91 -25.06
C LYS A 812 -20.34 19.45 -25.02
N ASP A 813 -19.80 20.01 -23.94
CA ASP A 813 -19.79 21.44 -23.67
C ASP A 813 -18.54 22.16 -24.20
N ALA A 814 -17.57 21.43 -24.75
CA ALA A 814 -16.32 21.97 -25.28
C ALA A 814 -15.76 21.12 -26.43
N MET A 815 -14.92 21.72 -27.28
CA MET A 815 -14.11 21.01 -28.26
C MET A 815 -12.83 20.49 -27.59
N PHE A 816 -12.47 19.23 -27.85
CA PHE A 816 -11.28 18.60 -27.27
C PHE A 816 -10.26 18.29 -28.35
N LEU A 817 -9.12 18.98 -28.33
CA LEU A 817 -8.01 18.76 -29.25
C LEU A 817 -6.86 18.07 -28.51
N ARG A 818 -6.35 16.97 -29.07
CA ARG A 818 -5.30 16.16 -28.45
C ARG A 818 -3.93 16.53 -29.03
N TYR A 819 -2.95 16.78 -28.18
CA TYR A 819 -1.55 17.01 -28.54
C TYR A 819 -0.63 15.98 -27.86
N ASP A 820 0.66 15.95 -28.20
CA ASP A 820 1.67 15.13 -27.54
C ASP A 820 2.96 15.91 -27.18
N LEU A 821 3.97 15.22 -26.66
CA LEU A 821 5.23 15.87 -26.25
C LEU A 821 6.13 16.26 -27.42
N ASP A 822 5.90 15.67 -28.59
CA ASP A 822 6.67 15.97 -29.80
C ASP A 822 6.08 17.20 -30.51
N SER A 823 4.79 17.48 -30.30
CA SER A 823 4.07 18.65 -30.84
C SER A 823 3.34 19.43 -29.74
N ILE A 824 4.08 20.19 -28.93
CA ILE A 824 3.51 21.05 -27.87
C ILE A 824 2.81 22.27 -28.51
N PRO A 825 1.62 22.68 -28.05
CA PRO A 825 0.92 23.86 -28.56
C PRO A 825 1.74 25.14 -28.40
N GLU A 826 1.63 26.03 -29.37
CA GLU A 826 2.24 27.36 -29.32
C GLU A 826 1.17 28.41 -28.99
N VAL A 827 1.54 29.39 -28.16
CA VAL A 827 0.68 30.51 -27.77
C VAL A 827 1.43 31.79 -28.07
N THR A 828 0.92 32.58 -29.00
CA THR A 828 1.50 33.86 -29.42
C THR A 828 0.54 35.00 -29.11
N LYS A 829 1.08 36.15 -28.66
CA LYS A 829 0.26 37.33 -28.37
C LYS A 829 -0.01 38.09 -29.67
N LYS A 830 -1.29 38.20 -30.05
CA LYS A 830 -1.72 38.85 -31.29
C LYS A 830 -2.02 40.33 -31.11
N SER A 831 -2.66 40.70 -29.99
CA SER A 831 -2.95 42.09 -29.63
C SER A 831 -2.82 42.32 -28.13
N SER A 832 -2.49 43.55 -27.75
CA SER A 832 -2.45 43.98 -26.34
C SER A 832 -3.70 44.74 -25.90
N ASN A 833 -4.55 45.21 -26.83
CA ASN A 833 -5.80 45.90 -26.51
C ASN A 833 -6.84 45.76 -27.65
N PRO A 834 -7.91 44.95 -27.47
CA PRO A 834 -8.08 43.97 -26.39
C PRO A 834 -6.98 42.90 -26.42
N GLU A 835 -6.62 42.37 -25.26
CA GLU A 835 -5.60 41.33 -25.14
C GLU A 835 -6.09 40.03 -25.80
N LYS A 836 -5.44 39.60 -26.89
CA LYS A 836 -5.82 38.42 -27.69
C LYS A 836 -4.60 37.57 -28.03
N TYR A 837 -4.84 36.27 -28.16
CA TYR A 837 -3.81 35.26 -28.42
C TYR A 837 -4.17 34.43 -29.64
N GLU A 838 -3.16 33.92 -30.31
CA GLU A 838 -3.29 32.90 -31.35
C GLU A 838 -2.71 31.59 -30.82
N ILE A 839 -3.42 30.50 -31.09
CA ILE A 839 -3.06 29.14 -30.70
C ILE A 839 -2.76 28.34 -31.96
N LYS A 840 -1.60 27.69 -31.97
CA LYS A 840 -1.25 26.69 -32.98
C LYS A 840 -1.08 25.34 -32.29
N VAL A 841 -1.81 24.34 -32.76
CA VAL A 841 -1.76 22.98 -32.20
C VAL A 841 -1.86 21.95 -33.31
N PHE A 842 -1.02 20.91 -33.25
CA PHE A 842 -1.19 19.72 -34.07
C PHE A 842 -2.12 18.74 -33.33
N ASP A 843 -3.31 18.49 -33.89
CA ASP A 843 -4.25 17.55 -33.31
C ASP A 843 -3.90 16.12 -33.73
N THR A 844 -3.53 15.27 -32.77
CA THR A 844 -3.08 13.92 -33.05
C THR A 844 -4.22 12.98 -33.44
N ASN A 845 -5.49 13.32 -33.20
CA ASN A 845 -6.61 12.48 -33.64
C ASN A 845 -6.99 12.80 -35.10
N LEU A 846 -6.94 14.08 -35.49
CA LEU A 846 -7.25 14.57 -36.84
C LEU A 846 -6.04 14.52 -37.78
N GLN A 847 -4.81 14.42 -37.23
CA GLN A 847 -3.55 14.48 -37.98
C GLN A 847 -3.37 15.78 -38.77
N GLU A 848 -3.80 16.91 -38.18
CA GLU A 848 -3.79 18.22 -38.82
C GLU A 848 -3.32 19.32 -37.85
N SER A 849 -2.64 20.34 -38.39
CA SER A 849 -2.33 21.55 -37.66
C SER A 849 -3.50 22.52 -37.71
N ILE A 850 -3.98 22.94 -36.55
CA ILE A 850 -5.10 23.85 -36.39
C ILE A 850 -4.59 25.15 -35.78
N GLU A 851 -4.94 26.27 -36.42
CA GLU A 851 -4.61 27.62 -35.97
C GLU A 851 -5.90 28.41 -35.69
N PHE A 852 -5.98 29.04 -34.53
CA PHE A 852 -7.17 29.82 -34.14
C PHE A 852 -6.87 30.90 -33.09
N ASP A 853 -7.61 32.01 -33.17
CA ASP A 853 -7.56 33.09 -32.17
C ASP A 853 -8.30 32.69 -30.89
N THR A 854 -7.87 33.18 -29.72
CA THR A 854 -8.55 32.99 -28.44
C THR A 854 -8.47 34.24 -27.58
N ASP A 855 -9.54 34.50 -26.80
CA ASP A 855 -9.62 35.70 -25.97
C ASP A 855 -9.08 35.43 -24.55
N LEU A 856 -9.14 34.19 -24.06
CA LEU A 856 -8.64 33.79 -22.74
C LEU A 856 -7.95 32.43 -22.79
N VAL A 857 -6.70 32.37 -22.32
CA VAL A 857 -5.94 31.14 -22.14
C VAL A 857 -5.94 30.74 -20.67
N VAL A 858 -6.38 29.52 -20.37
CA VAL A 858 -6.42 28.94 -19.01
C VAL A 858 -5.42 27.80 -18.92
N LEU A 859 -4.39 27.96 -18.08
CA LEU A 859 -3.31 27.00 -17.92
C LEU A 859 -3.58 26.08 -16.73
N SER A 860 -3.67 24.78 -16.98
CA SER A 860 -3.84 23.78 -15.91
C SER A 860 -2.47 23.25 -15.49
N THR A 861 -1.92 23.88 -14.45
CA THR A 861 -0.60 23.57 -13.91
C THR A 861 -0.64 22.52 -12.80
N PRO A 862 0.48 21.80 -12.57
CA PRO A 862 0.57 20.82 -11.50
C PRO A 862 0.62 21.46 -10.11
N ILE A 863 0.31 20.65 -9.09
CA ILE A 863 0.61 20.96 -7.70
C ILE A 863 2.06 20.57 -7.42
N VAL A 864 2.80 21.46 -6.79
CA VAL A 864 4.18 21.26 -6.32
C VAL A 864 4.23 21.25 -4.80
N PRO A 865 5.32 20.73 -4.20
CA PRO A 865 5.50 20.75 -2.74
C PRO A 865 5.31 22.16 -2.16
N ALA A 866 4.80 22.26 -0.93
CA ALA A 866 4.70 23.54 -0.24
C ALA A 866 6.10 24.12 0.08
N ASP A 867 6.17 25.42 0.35
CA ASP A 867 7.43 26.08 0.70
C ASP A 867 8.03 25.54 2.00
N ASN A 868 9.35 25.69 2.16
CA ASN A 868 10.13 25.30 3.34
C ASN A 868 10.04 23.81 3.74
N LEU A 869 9.56 22.93 2.86
CA LEU A 869 9.46 21.50 3.15
C LEU A 869 10.80 20.85 3.49
N VAL A 870 11.89 21.31 2.86
CA VAL A 870 13.25 20.81 3.13
C VAL A 870 13.67 21.08 4.58
N GLU A 871 13.35 22.26 5.11
CA GLU A 871 13.67 22.61 6.50
C GLU A 871 12.82 21.79 7.47
N LEU A 872 11.52 21.70 7.23
CA LEU A 872 10.61 20.89 8.05
C LEU A 872 11.01 19.40 8.04
N ALA A 873 11.35 18.84 6.88
CA ALA A 873 11.80 17.47 6.73
C ALA A 873 13.08 17.18 7.54
N LYS A 874 14.03 18.13 7.57
CA LYS A 874 15.23 18.05 8.41
C LYS A 874 14.90 18.05 9.90
N GLN A 875 13.99 18.92 10.34
CA GLN A 875 13.58 18.98 11.75
C GLN A 875 12.86 17.69 12.19
N LEU A 876 11.99 17.16 11.34
CA LEU A 876 11.27 15.90 11.59
C LEU A 876 12.16 14.65 11.37
N LYS A 877 13.33 14.81 10.75
CA LYS A 877 14.23 13.71 10.32
C LYS A 877 13.51 12.69 9.43
N VAL A 878 12.79 13.18 8.44
CA VAL A 878 12.07 12.35 7.46
C VAL A 878 12.53 12.66 6.04
N PRO A 879 12.57 11.65 5.14
CA PRO A 879 13.04 11.85 3.78
C PRO A 879 12.00 12.55 2.89
N LEU A 880 12.51 13.26 1.89
CA LEU A 880 11.75 13.71 0.72
C LEU A 880 12.11 12.82 -0.48
N ASP A 881 11.18 12.67 -1.41
CA ASP A 881 11.43 12.02 -2.69
C ASP A 881 12.12 12.95 -3.70
N LYS A 882 12.44 12.43 -4.88
CA LYS A 882 13.10 13.18 -5.97
C LYS A 882 12.30 14.39 -6.47
N ASN A 883 11.00 14.43 -6.22
CA ASN A 883 10.09 15.51 -6.62
C ASN A 883 9.88 16.52 -5.47
N GLY A 884 10.51 16.31 -4.31
CA GLY A 884 10.44 17.18 -3.14
C GLY A 884 9.22 16.95 -2.23
N PHE A 885 8.42 15.91 -2.48
CA PHE A 885 7.31 15.52 -1.59
C PHE A 885 7.81 14.61 -0.47
N PHE A 886 7.07 14.52 0.64
CA PHE A 886 7.40 13.59 1.71
C PHE A 886 7.35 12.13 1.25
N LEU A 887 8.35 11.34 1.64
CA LEU A 887 8.43 9.92 1.34
C LEU A 887 7.87 9.10 2.52
N GLU A 888 6.81 8.35 2.25
CA GLU A 888 6.21 7.39 3.17
C GLU A 888 7.12 6.20 3.50
N ALA A 889 6.84 5.50 4.62
CA ALA A 889 7.59 4.33 5.06
C ALA A 889 7.55 3.18 4.06
N HIS A 890 6.37 2.95 3.46
CA HIS A 890 6.19 1.95 2.40
C HIS A 890 4.96 2.29 1.56
N VAL A 891 5.12 2.39 0.23
CA VAL A 891 4.09 2.85 -0.72
C VAL A 891 2.76 2.07 -0.57
N LYS A 892 2.83 0.75 -0.36
CA LYS A 892 1.65 -0.13 -0.20
C LYS A 892 1.14 -0.30 1.22
N LEU A 893 1.97 -0.80 2.13
CA LEU A 893 1.52 -1.24 3.45
C LEU A 893 1.47 -0.13 4.50
N ARG A 894 2.25 0.94 4.33
CA ARG A 894 2.36 2.04 5.29
C ARG A 894 2.36 3.40 4.57
N PRO A 895 1.32 3.71 3.76
CA PRO A 895 1.27 4.92 2.94
C PRO A 895 1.06 6.21 3.75
N LEU A 896 0.75 6.08 5.05
CA LEU A 896 0.43 7.19 5.96
C LEU A 896 1.50 7.39 7.04
N ASP A 897 2.47 6.48 7.13
CA ASP A 897 3.51 6.49 8.15
C ASP A 897 4.81 7.01 7.56
N PHE A 898 5.65 7.66 8.37
CA PHE A 898 7.07 7.76 8.09
C PHE A 898 7.84 6.56 8.64
N ALA A 899 9.07 6.35 8.15
CA ALA A 899 9.97 5.36 8.75
C ALA A 899 10.27 5.73 10.22
N THR A 900 10.34 7.03 10.52
CA THR A 900 10.39 7.56 11.88
C THR A 900 9.03 7.37 12.57
N GLU A 901 9.02 6.64 13.68
CA GLU A 901 7.80 6.29 14.39
C GLU A 901 7.12 7.50 15.06
N GLY A 902 5.79 7.44 15.17
CA GLY A 902 4.99 8.49 15.79
C GLY A 902 4.79 9.74 14.92
N ILE A 903 5.33 9.75 13.69
CA ILE A 903 5.12 10.80 12.70
C ILE A 903 4.36 10.21 11.51
N PHE A 904 3.28 10.88 11.11
CA PHE A 904 2.37 10.46 10.05
C PHE A 904 2.18 11.56 9.01
N LEU A 905 1.57 11.19 7.90
CA LEU A 905 1.48 12.02 6.71
C LEU A 905 0.11 11.88 6.05
N CYS A 906 -0.50 12.98 5.62
CA CYS A 906 -1.77 12.95 4.89
C CYS A 906 -1.94 14.09 3.87
N GLY A 907 -2.88 13.89 2.94
CA GLY A 907 -3.28 14.92 1.97
C GLY A 907 -2.19 15.20 0.92
N SER A 908 -2.16 16.45 0.45
CA SER A 908 -1.21 16.87 -0.61
C SER A 908 0.24 17.05 -0.14
N ALA A 909 0.50 16.93 1.17
CA ALA A 909 1.88 16.86 1.69
C ALA A 909 2.62 15.61 1.18
N GLN A 910 1.89 14.50 1.01
CA GLN A 910 2.43 13.25 0.48
C GLN A 910 2.56 13.23 -1.04
N TRP A 911 1.53 13.75 -1.71
CA TRP A 911 1.40 13.77 -3.17
C TRP A 911 0.13 14.52 -3.58
N PRO A 912 0.05 15.18 -4.75
CA PRO A 912 -1.18 15.80 -5.24
C PRO A 912 -2.38 14.84 -5.28
N LYS A 913 -3.51 15.24 -4.67
CA LYS A 913 -4.73 14.42 -4.63
C LYS A 913 -5.98 15.28 -4.43
N ASN A 914 -7.14 14.72 -4.78
CA ASN A 914 -8.43 15.42 -4.66
C ASN A 914 -8.90 15.50 -3.19
N ILE A 915 -10.02 16.21 -2.98
CA ILE A 915 -10.56 16.49 -1.63
C ILE A 915 -11.00 15.21 -0.92
N GLN A 916 -11.76 14.33 -1.59
CA GLN A 916 -12.23 13.07 -0.99
C GLN A 916 -11.07 12.17 -0.56
N ASP A 917 -10.05 12.01 -1.41
CA ASP A 917 -8.87 11.20 -1.08
C ASP A 917 -8.03 11.84 0.04
N SER A 918 -7.99 13.17 0.11
CA SER A 918 -7.34 13.90 1.21
C SER A 918 -8.04 13.70 2.55
N ILE A 919 -9.37 13.70 2.57
CA ILE A 919 -10.19 13.44 3.76
C ILE A 919 -10.04 11.98 4.20
N ALA A 920 -10.06 11.03 3.26
CA ALA A 920 -9.86 9.62 3.56
C ALA A 920 -8.46 9.36 4.18
N GLN A 921 -7.38 9.88 3.57
CA GLN A 921 -6.04 9.77 4.14
C GLN A 921 -5.90 10.48 5.50
N ALA A 922 -6.57 11.61 5.70
CA ALA A 922 -6.56 12.33 6.98
C ALA A 922 -7.16 11.49 8.12
N ASN A 923 -8.34 10.88 7.88
CA ASN A 923 -8.93 9.93 8.83
C ASN A 923 -8.01 8.72 9.06
N GLY A 924 -7.34 8.25 8.01
CA GLY A 924 -6.35 7.17 8.13
C GLY A 924 -5.18 7.55 9.01
N ALA A 925 -4.54 8.70 8.78
CA ALA A 925 -3.41 9.18 9.56
C ALA A 925 -3.80 9.41 11.03
N ALA A 926 -5.00 9.92 11.28
CA ALA A 926 -5.56 10.01 12.63
C ALA A 926 -5.69 8.63 13.30
N GLY A 927 -6.16 7.60 12.58
CA GLY A 927 -6.21 6.22 13.09
C GLY A 927 -4.86 5.64 13.42
N ARG A 928 -3.89 5.82 12.51
CA ARG A 928 -2.50 5.38 12.69
C ARG A 928 -1.82 6.11 13.86
N ALA A 929 -2.16 7.37 14.11
CA ALA A 929 -1.68 8.13 15.26
C ALA A 929 -2.37 7.69 16.57
N SER A 930 -3.69 7.56 16.57
CA SER A 930 -4.48 7.27 17.77
C SER A 930 -4.20 5.89 18.36
N ARG A 931 -3.65 4.94 17.61
CA ARG A 931 -3.20 3.65 18.17
C ARG A 931 -2.17 3.83 19.27
N PHE A 932 -1.21 4.73 19.07
CA PHE A 932 -0.16 5.01 20.06
C PHE A 932 -0.72 5.80 21.23
N LEU A 933 -1.55 6.80 20.96
CA LEU A 933 -2.21 7.59 21.99
C LEU A 933 -3.16 6.75 22.86
N SER A 934 -3.77 5.69 22.29
CA SER A 934 -4.65 4.76 23.01
C SER A 934 -3.87 3.73 23.84
N ALA A 935 -2.68 3.32 23.38
CA ALA A 935 -1.88 2.27 24.03
C ALA A 935 -1.30 2.68 25.39
N LYS A 936 -1.15 3.99 25.66
CA LYS A 936 -0.51 4.62 26.84
C LYS A 936 0.97 4.28 27.05
N GLN A 937 1.40 3.08 26.70
CA GLN A 937 2.78 2.62 26.72
C GLN A 937 3.12 1.92 25.41
N ILE A 938 4.37 2.03 24.99
CA ILE A 938 4.93 1.28 23.86
C ILE A 938 6.21 0.59 24.27
N THR A 939 6.51 -0.52 23.60
CA THR A 939 7.76 -1.25 23.78
C THR A 939 8.79 -0.74 22.77
N THR A 940 10.02 -0.43 23.21
CA THR A 940 11.12 -0.07 22.31
C THR A 940 12.12 -1.19 22.11
N SER A 941 12.70 -1.24 20.91
CA SER A 941 13.74 -2.19 20.56
C SER A 941 14.89 -2.20 21.57
N GLY A 942 15.34 -3.40 21.95
CA GLY A 942 16.54 -3.63 22.77
C GLY A 942 17.85 -3.38 22.02
N ILE A 943 17.82 -3.08 20.72
CA ILE A 943 19.00 -2.69 19.91
C ILE A 943 19.36 -1.23 20.23
N VAL A 944 19.98 -1.04 21.39
CA VAL A 944 20.45 0.26 21.89
C VAL A 944 21.96 0.23 22.08
N ALA A 945 22.58 1.42 22.07
CA ALA A 945 23.97 1.57 22.45
C ALA A 945 24.12 1.53 23.97
N GLU A 946 25.22 0.93 24.44
CA GLU A 946 25.63 0.95 25.85
C GLU A 946 27.08 1.44 25.97
N SER A 947 27.38 2.14 27.07
CA SER A 947 28.75 2.57 27.38
C SER A 947 29.29 1.76 28.53
N ASN A 948 30.50 1.21 28.38
CA ASN A 948 31.28 0.63 29.46
C ASN A 948 31.94 1.76 30.28
N PRO A 949 31.55 1.98 31.55
CA PRO A 949 32.10 3.05 32.37
C PRO A 949 33.59 2.89 32.69
N GLU A 950 34.11 1.66 32.73
CA GLU A 950 35.53 1.38 33.01
C GLU A 950 36.41 1.82 31.84
N MET A 951 35.94 1.60 30.61
CA MET A 951 36.65 2.01 29.39
C MET A 951 36.37 3.47 29.01
N CYS A 952 35.29 4.07 29.51
CA CYS A 952 34.90 5.42 29.12
C CYS A 952 35.85 6.47 29.74
N ILE A 953 36.52 7.24 28.90
CA ILE A 953 37.44 8.32 29.33
C ILE A 953 36.74 9.69 29.45
N GLY A 954 35.41 9.75 29.31
CA GLY A 954 34.65 10.99 29.50
C GLY A 954 34.87 12.08 28.44
N CYS A 955 35.36 11.74 27.25
CA CYS A 955 35.78 12.73 26.24
C CYS A 955 34.64 13.53 25.57
N GLY A 956 33.37 13.15 25.78
CA GLY A 956 32.20 13.87 25.27
C GLY A 956 31.90 13.74 23.78
N LYS A 957 32.80 13.20 22.95
CA LYS A 957 32.58 13.04 21.49
C LYS A 957 31.29 12.31 21.12
N CYS A 958 30.91 11.30 21.90
CA CYS A 958 29.68 10.55 21.71
C CYS A 958 28.41 11.42 21.85
N VAL A 959 28.43 12.44 22.72
CA VAL A 959 27.34 13.39 22.92
C VAL A 959 27.17 14.25 21.66
N GLU A 960 28.28 14.75 21.12
CA GLU A 960 28.28 15.63 19.93
C GLU A 960 27.72 14.95 18.68
N VAL A 961 28.00 13.67 18.49
CA VAL A 961 27.59 12.92 17.29
C VAL A 961 26.22 12.25 17.41
N CYS A 962 25.60 12.23 18.59
CA CYS A 962 24.31 11.57 18.75
C CYS A 962 23.18 12.41 18.14
N PRO A 963 22.54 11.98 17.04
CA PRO A 963 21.50 12.79 16.42
C PRO A 963 20.23 12.84 17.26
N TYR A 964 20.08 11.94 18.24
CA TYR A 964 18.89 11.80 19.09
C TYR A 964 19.07 12.45 20.47
N ASN A 965 20.23 13.04 20.76
CA ASN A 965 20.60 13.54 22.10
C ASN A 965 20.37 12.48 23.19
N ALA A 966 20.63 11.22 22.87
CA ALA A 966 20.43 10.09 23.76
C ALA A 966 21.56 9.92 24.79
N ILE A 967 22.60 10.74 24.72
CA ILE A 967 23.84 10.55 25.48
C ILE A 967 24.12 11.80 26.30
N GLU A 968 24.42 11.60 27.58
CA GLU A 968 24.87 12.65 28.49
C GLU A 968 26.17 12.26 29.19
N LEU A 969 26.87 13.23 29.78
CA LEU A 969 28.02 12.99 30.64
C LEU A 969 27.58 13.09 32.10
N ILE A 970 27.57 11.97 32.80
CA ILE A 970 27.28 11.91 34.24
C ILE A 970 28.58 11.94 35.05
N GLU A 971 28.53 12.59 36.21
CA GLU A 971 29.64 12.58 37.16
C GLU A 971 29.60 11.32 38.01
N THR A 972 30.71 10.61 38.07
CA THR A 972 30.87 9.36 38.85
C THR A 972 32.13 9.46 39.69
N SER A 973 32.11 8.91 40.90
CA SER A 973 33.30 8.85 41.75
C SER A 973 34.10 7.59 41.41
N GLN A 974 35.38 7.75 41.11
CA GLN A 974 36.31 6.65 40.89
C GLN A 974 37.35 6.64 42.01
N ASP A 975 37.31 5.57 42.81
CA ASP A 975 38.18 5.40 43.97
C ASP A 975 39.52 4.77 43.56
N TYR A 976 40.60 5.42 43.98
CA TYR A 976 41.97 4.88 43.98
C TYR A 976 42.38 4.65 45.44
N GLU A 977 43.40 3.82 45.69
CA GLU A 977 43.78 3.33 47.03
C GLU A 977 43.86 4.43 48.13
N GLU A 978 44.17 5.69 47.77
CA GLU A 978 44.27 6.81 48.71
C GLU A 978 43.42 8.05 48.33
N VAL A 979 42.71 8.06 47.18
CA VAL A 979 41.97 9.25 46.68
C VAL A 979 40.73 8.88 45.85
N SER A 980 39.60 9.52 46.10
CA SER A 980 38.40 9.46 45.25
C SER A 980 38.38 10.66 44.28
N LEU A 981 38.35 10.40 42.97
CA LEU A 981 38.28 11.43 41.93
C LEU A 981 36.89 11.45 41.27
N VAL A 982 36.33 12.65 41.08
CA VAL A 982 35.11 12.83 40.28
C VAL A 982 35.48 12.81 38.80
N VAL A 983 35.02 11.79 38.08
CA VAL A 983 35.25 11.60 36.64
C VAL A 983 33.93 11.62 35.90
N LYS A 984 33.92 12.19 34.69
CA LYS A 984 32.74 12.19 33.82
C LYS A 984 32.71 10.93 32.97
N LYS A 985 31.55 10.28 32.90
CA LYS A 985 31.32 9.06 32.10
C LYS A 985 30.10 9.26 31.22
N SER A 986 30.14 8.66 30.03
CA SER A 986 29.00 8.70 29.12
C SER A 986 27.90 7.78 29.62
N PHE A 987 26.69 8.32 29.77
CA PHE A 987 25.48 7.56 30.02
C PHE A 987 24.59 7.66 28.78
N ILE A 988 24.03 6.54 28.36
CA ILE A 988 23.17 6.46 27.18
C ILE A 988 21.76 6.13 27.68
N HIS A 989 20.81 7.03 27.46
CA HIS A 989 19.40 6.80 27.75
C HIS A 989 18.83 5.79 26.75
N PRO A 990 18.48 4.56 27.16
CA PRO A 990 18.03 3.53 26.24
C PRO A 990 16.76 3.93 25.49
N ALA A 991 15.82 4.59 26.19
CA ALA A 991 14.59 5.17 25.63
C ALA A 991 14.80 6.09 24.41
N LEU A 992 15.89 6.87 24.42
CA LEU A 992 16.24 7.83 23.36
C LEU A 992 17.08 7.19 22.26
N CYS A 993 17.78 6.11 22.58
CA CYS A 993 18.73 5.49 21.66
C CYS A 993 18.00 4.69 20.57
N LYS A 994 18.29 4.99 19.31
CA LYS A 994 17.78 4.24 18.15
C LYS A 994 18.79 3.24 17.57
N GLY A 995 19.85 2.93 18.32
CA GLY A 995 20.84 1.92 17.91
C GLY A 995 21.62 2.25 16.63
N CYS A 996 21.73 3.53 16.23
CA CYS A 996 22.31 3.89 14.93
C CYS A 996 23.83 3.64 14.79
N GLY A 997 24.54 3.35 15.90
CA GLY A 997 25.97 3.04 15.89
C GLY A 997 26.94 4.21 15.74
N THR A 998 26.47 5.43 15.46
CA THR A 998 27.34 6.60 15.26
C THR A 998 28.27 6.88 16.45
N CYS A 999 27.75 6.77 17.67
CA CYS A 999 28.54 6.98 18.89
C CYS A 999 29.57 5.85 19.13
N ALA A 1000 29.22 4.60 18.83
CA ALA A 1000 30.12 3.46 18.92
C ALA A 1000 31.29 3.59 17.95
N ALA A 1001 31.00 3.91 16.68
CA ALA A 1001 32.01 4.14 15.65
C ALA A 1001 32.93 5.36 15.93
N THR A 1002 32.43 6.34 16.69
CA THR A 1002 33.20 7.55 17.06
C THR A 1002 34.04 7.36 18.33
N CYS A 1003 33.72 6.36 19.16
CA CYS A 1003 34.36 6.18 20.45
C CYS A 1003 35.84 5.81 20.28
N PRO A 1004 36.79 6.68 20.69
CA PRO A 1004 38.21 6.43 20.43
C PRO A 1004 38.76 5.26 21.23
N ASN A 1005 38.14 4.94 22.38
CA ASN A 1005 38.57 3.87 23.25
C ASN A 1005 37.73 2.59 23.10
N GLY A 1006 36.79 2.54 22.14
CA GLY A 1006 35.88 1.40 21.99
C GLY A 1006 34.93 1.19 23.18
N ALA A 1007 34.77 2.18 24.05
CA ALA A 1007 33.96 2.10 25.27
C ALA A 1007 32.43 2.08 25.02
N ILE A 1008 31.98 2.23 23.78
CA ILE A 1008 30.56 2.20 23.41
C ILE A 1008 30.35 1.11 22.38
N ALA A 1009 29.39 0.23 22.64
CA ALA A 1009 28.97 -0.83 21.72
C ALA A 1009 27.47 -0.72 21.46
N VAL A 1010 27.03 -1.15 20.27
CA VAL A 1010 25.59 -1.30 19.96
C VAL A 1010 25.20 -2.74 20.17
N LYS A 1011 24.22 -2.99 21.03
CA LYS A 1011 23.67 -4.33 21.23
C LYS A 1011 23.17 -4.88 19.90
N HIS A 1012 23.42 -6.17 19.61
CA HIS A 1012 23.10 -6.85 18.35
C HIS A 1012 24.00 -6.50 17.14
N TYR A 1013 24.85 -5.48 17.26
CA TYR A 1013 25.85 -5.07 16.26
C TYR A 1013 27.15 -4.59 16.94
N ASP A 1014 27.63 -5.34 17.94
CA ASP A 1014 28.87 -5.00 18.64
C ASP A 1014 30.11 -5.26 17.75
N PHE A 1015 31.26 -4.70 18.13
CA PHE A 1015 32.46 -4.79 17.31
C PHE A 1015 32.88 -6.24 17.06
N ASP A 1016 32.81 -7.11 18.08
CA ASP A 1016 33.16 -8.52 17.96
C ASP A 1016 32.23 -9.25 16.97
N GLN A 1017 30.93 -8.95 17.02
CA GLN A 1017 29.94 -9.47 16.08
C GLN A 1017 30.25 -9.09 14.63
N ILE A 1018 30.57 -7.82 14.38
CA ILE A 1018 30.86 -7.32 13.03
C ILE A 1018 32.21 -7.82 12.52
N ILE A 1019 33.24 -7.78 13.35
CA ILE A 1019 34.59 -8.26 12.99
C ILE A 1019 34.55 -9.76 12.67
N SER A 1020 33.84 -10.56 13.46
CA SER A 1020 33.63 -11.99 13.19
C SER A 1020 33.05 -12.26 11.80
N MET A 1021 32.11 -11.42 11.33
CA MET A 1021 31.59 -11.53 9.95
C MET A 1021 32.67 -11.21 8.91
N ILE A 1022 33.45 -10.15 9.13
CA ILE A 1022 34.47 -9.70 8.18
C ILE A 1022 35.62 -10.70 8.10
N GLU A 1023 36.15 -11.14 9.23
CA GLU A 1023 37.23 -12.15 9.32
C GLU A 1023 36.80 -13.45 8.65
N THR A 1024 35.59 -13.94 8.94
CA THR A 1024 35.06 -15.16 8.30
C THR A 1024 35.01 -15.05 6.77
N TYR A 1025 34.74 -13.86 6.22
CA TYR A 1025 34.76 -13.64 4.78
C TYR A 1025 36.19 -13.56 4.22
N LEU A 1026 37.10 -12.89 4.94
CA LEU A 1026 38.49 -12.68 4.52
C LEU A 1026 39.36 -13.93 4.64
N ASP A 1027 39.10 -14.79 5.62
CA ASP A 1027 39.84 -16.04 5.87
C ASP A 1027 39.75 -17.03 4.69
N LYS A 1028 38.86 -16.79 3.72
CA LYS A 1028 38.80 -17.56 2.47
C LYS A 1028 39.86 -17.18 1.44
N TYR A 1029 40.45 -15.99 1.59
CA TYR A 1029 41.42 -15.40 0.68
C TYR A 1029 42.84 -15.35 1.25
N ASN A 1030 43.00 -15.72 2.53
CA ASN A 1030 44.28 -15.98 3.20
C ASN A 1030 44.54 -17.49 3.23
#